data_AF-A0A936QHW4-F1
#
_entry.id   AF-A0A936QHW4-F1
#
_cell.length_a   1.000
_cell.length_b   1.000
_cell.length_c   1.000
_cell.angle_alpha   90.00
_cell.angle_beta   90.00
_cell.angle_gamma   90.00
#
_symmetry.space_group_name_H-M   'P 1'
#
loop_
_entity.id
_entity.type
_entity.pdbx_description
1 polymer ?
#
loop_
_entity_poly.entity_id
_entity_poly.type
_entity_poly.pdbx_seq_one_letter_code
_entity_poly.pdbx_strand_id
1 'polypeptide(L)'
;MIKSHTLFFLSIFLIITNCNKLFSQELKKENKSIIQRNNIFENNRTLSSGSRNVITVLNNNGSVNTSGRAPQGSRLYVNTCYIIRPSEMIASGFGSDTVKSVGWTWNASSSQNITTKGTLKVYILNTTDTAYNKGTNFATAISGMTKIIDDSIVIPAGLGPFSVNVLAGGPGTSSFVTTSGQGIYIAFEYKTTSSLATPSGSPTISCNNSLANRGGTFQSQGSNGTSLLLSSYAPETKLGNSKLDSVEIKVLYCLGGIPSTFACNDTLGIRVKKNYAGAYPVTVKIRIDNISPPFNVRDSIFIPILSSGIYDTLIRYQIPCYAVSVGGIVFQRDRIIVQALSGELDDSYERFPPVTIYSTKENCHYTTYDFYNYADPCVNDNGGIGINNSSGNIVARFNNYSSNSIPIKSVEHSFTNLAGNGNNSYKIIIYGDNGSGKPGALLYSSPTLTSPAGTGFSQTVSHTLTSTVNISANSRFYVGIRQNNSTNIGFSFQNEIPVRSKSFFYSYPDTSNTWTDFSEAGADYKLDIAPVLGVVSYVNTLQEGFTSVTFPPTGWSAVFTGTNYWSRNSVSSFGIGSGSAKFNYFSAPVSTTQSLVTLTFPATDSGNYLSFDLAYAPNTSGTDSLKIETSTNSGISFSNLTSLFGNSAGGTMNTAPASGASYTPTSTQWLTKTYALPVGVNQIRFKAISGLGNNLYLDSICVFDPSITPFVLNLKLFMEGFYDTGTNTLISDTVSLSLRNSVSPYLIAGTVKSTLNSSGNGTFLYNFLSNGTGYYIQVKHRNSIETWSSSITTFSTNVMSYDFSTSASQAYGSNMTLKGSVYAIYSGDINQDGIIDVGDLSQVENDAQIFTFGYSATDVNGDDFVDAADLAIVENNTVLGIFAVTP
;
A
#
# COMPACT_ATOMS: atom_id res chain seq x y z
N MET A 1 -21.85 6.31 -60.06
CA MET A 1 -21.52 6.58 -58.65
C MET A 1 -20.26 5.85 -58.13
N ILE A 2 -19.39 5.30 -59.00
CA ILE A 2 -18.30 4.39 -58.56
C ILE A 2 -16.93 5.10 -58.41
N LYS A 3 -16.77 6.34 -58.90
CA LYS A 3 -15.52 7.11 -58.76
C LYS A 3 -15.38 7.91 -57.44
N SER A 4 -16.43 8.02 -56.63
CA SER A 4 -16.39 8.79 -55.38
C SER A 4 -15.99 7.96 -54.15
N HIS A 5 -16.04 6.62 -54.22
CA HIS A 5 -15.73 5.76 -53.07
C HIS A 5 -14.24 5.43 -52.96
N THR A 6 -13.49 5.45 -54.06
CA THR A 6 -12.04 5.16 -54.03
C THR A 6 -11.22 6.30 -53.43
N LEU A 7 -11.68 7.56 -53.55
CA LEU A 7 -11.01 8.71 -52.92
C LEU A 7 -11.25 8.80 -51.41
N PHE A 8 -12.42 8.34 -50.94
CA PHE A 8 -12.79 8.33 -49.51
C PHE A 8 -12.03 7.24 -48.74
N PHE A 9 -11.84 6.07 -49.35
CA PHE A 9 -11.01 5.01 -48.76
C PHE A 9 -9.51 5.36 -48.70
N LEU A 10 -8.99 6.11 -49.67
CA LEU A 10 -7.57 6.53 -49.67
C LEU A 10 -7.29 7.62 -48.61
N SER A 11 -8.28 8.46 -48.29
CA SER A 11 -8.16 9.49 -47.25
C SER A 11 -8.31 8.91 -45.83
N ILE A 12 -9.15 7.90 -45.63
CA ILE A 12 -9.25 7.16 -44.36
C ILE A 12 -7.97 6.34 -44.07
N PHE A 13 -7.38 5.71 -45.10
CA PHE A 13 -6.13 4.94 -44.91
C PHE A 13 -4.93 5.84 -44.55
N LEU A 14 -4.90 7.10 -45.03
CA LEU A 14 -3.87 8.09 -44.73
C LEU A 14 -4.02 8.70 -43.32
N ILE A 15 -5.24 8.75 -42.78
CA ILE A 15 -5.53 9.20 -41.41
C ILE A 15 -5.16 8.10 -40.40
N ILE A 16 -5.48 6.83 -40.69
CA ILE A 16 -5.16 5.68 -39.83
C ILE A 16 -3.64 5.44 -39.73
N THR A 17 -2.89 5.65 -40.83
CA THR A 17 -1.41 5.51 -40.80
C THR A 17 -0.70 6.65 -40.06
N ASN A 18 -1.27 7.87 -40.02
CA ASN A 18 -0.72 8.97 -39.24
C ASN A 18 -1.08 8.89 -37.74
N CYS A 19 -2.27 8.41 -37.38
CA CYS A 19 -2.64 8.12 -35.98
C CYS A 19 -1.77 7.03 -35.35
N ASN A 20 -1.46 5.95 -36.09
CA ASN A 20 -0.58 4.89 -35.59
C ASN A 20 0.89 5.35 -35.37
N LYS A 21 1.36 6.35 -36.11
CA LYS A 21 2.70 6.95 -35.90
C LYS A 21 2.74 7.86 -34.68
N LEU A 22 1.69 8.63 -34.41
CA LEU A 22 1.56 9.47 -33.21
C LEU A 22 1.41 8.63 -31.94
N PHE A 23 0.58 7.58 -31.97
CA PHE A 23 0.38 6.67 -30.84
C PHE A 23 1.64 5.84 -30.50
N SER A 24 2.40 5.40 -31.50
CA SER A 24 3.68 4.69 -31.28
C SER A 24 4.81 5.60 -30.78
N GLN A 25 4.74 6.90 -31.06
CA GLN A 25 5.72 7.89 -30.59
C GLN A 25 5.45 8.31 -29.14
N GLU A 26 4.19 8.35 -28.70
CA GLU A 26 3.80 8.56 -27.30
C GLU A 26 4.06 7.33 -26.42
N LEU A 27 3.77 6.12 -26.89
CA LEU A 27 4.09 4.87 -26.17
C LEU A 27 5.60 4.65 -25.97
N LYS A 28 6.45 5.16 -26.88
CA LYS A 28 7.93 5.14 -26.69
C LYS A 28 8.43 6.25 -25.75
N LYS A 29 7.67 7.32 -25.56
CA LYS A 29 7.95 8.38 -24.58
C LYS A 29 7.54 7.95 -23.17
N GLU A 30 6.41 7.25 -23.03
CA GLU A 30 5.96 6.68 -21.76
C GLU A 30 6.77 5.46 -21.33
N ASN A 31 7.15 4.55 -22.24
CA ASN A 31 8.00 3.42 -21.87
C ASN A 31 9.44 3.81 -21.49
N LYS A 32 9.95 4.97 -21.92
CA LYS A 32 11.22 5.51 -21.41
C LYS A 32 11.10 6.12 -20.01
N SER A 33 9.90 6.57 -19.62
CA SER A 33 9.59 7.07 -18.27
C SER A 33 9.39 5.92 -17.27
N ILE A 34 8.84 4.79 -17.74
CA ILE A 34 8.55 3.61 -16.91
C ILE A 34 9.79 2.75 -16.63
N ILE A 35 10.78 2.71 -17.55
CA ILE A 35 11.99 1.90 -17.36
C ILE A 35 13.02 2.52 -16.38
N GLN A 36 12.87 3.79 -15.96
CA GLN A 36 13.73 4.40 -14.92
C GLN A 36 13.18 4.30 -13.48
N ARG A 37 12.03 3.66 -13.24
CA ARG A 37 11.46 3.49 -11.89
C ARG A 37 11.68 2.12 -11.26
N ASN A 38 12.31 1.18 -11.97
CA ASN A 38 12.63 -0.14 -11.44
C ASN A 38 14.13 -0.26 -11.23
N ASN A 39 14.61 0.24 -10.09
CA ASN A 39 15.77 -0.26 -9.35
C ASN A 39 15.94 0.62 -8.11
N ILE A 40 15.38 0.18 -6.98
CA ILE A 40 15.91 0.24 -5.60
C ILE A 40 14.79 -0.40 -4.75
N PHE A 41 14.80 -1.72 -4.67
CA PHE A 41 14.15 -2.47 -3.61
C PHE A 41 15.19 -3.42 -3.05
N GLU A 42 15.94 -2.98 -2.04
CA GLU A 42 16.52 -3.89 -1.05
C GLU A 42 16.57 -3.22 0.33
N ASN A 43 15.96 -3.96 1.26
CA ASN A 43 15.88 -3.92 2.72
C ASN A 43 16.94 -3.15 3.53
N ASN A 44 16.48 -2.62 4.66
CA ASN A 44 17.21 -2.03 5.79
C ASN A 44 18.23 -0.93 5.44
N ARG A 45 17.78 0.32 5.37
CA ARG A 45 18.65 1.47 5.62
C ARG A 45 17.93 2.53 6.42
N THR A 46 18.34 2.70 7.67
CA THR A 46 18.77 4.04 8.10
C THR A 46 19.61 4.60 6.95
N LEU A 47 19.06 5.54 6.19
CA LEU A 47 19.91 6.48 5.46
C LEU A 47 20.62 7.27 6.56
N SER A 48 21.72 6.69 7.06
CA SER A 48 22.72 7.41 7.83
C SER A 48 23.06 8.66 7.05
N SER A 49 22.78 9.80 7.65
CA SER A 49 23.30 11.13 7.34
C SER A 49 24.42 11.13 6.28
N GLY A 50 24.07 11.40 5.02
CA GLY A 50 25.04 11.38 3.94
C GLY A 50 24.71 12.24 2.73
N SER A 51 23.49 12.77 2.59
CA SER A 51 23.14 13.62 1.45
C SER A 51 23.53 15.09 1.74
N ARG A 52 24.80 15.44 1.52
CA ARG A 52 25.27 16.84 1.54
C ARG A 52 24.95 17.47 0.19
N ASN A 53 24.15 18.54 0.17
CA ASN A 53 23.75 19.22 -1.07
C ASN A 53 24.96 19.80 -1.81
N VAL A 54 24.99 19.57 -3.13
CA VAL A 54 26.05 19.96 -4.06
C VAL A 54 25.52 21.09 -4.96
N ILE A 55 26.06 22.30 -4.83
CA ILE A 55 25.67 23.51 -5.57
C ILE A 55 26.61 23.72 -6.76
N THR A 56 26.08 23.97 -7.94
CA THR A 56 26.90 24.39 -9.10
C THR A 56 27.37 25.83 -8.90
N VAL A 57 28.63 25.99 -8.53
CA VAL A 57 29.26 27.29 -8.27
C VAL A 57 29.87 27.92 -9.52
N LEU A 58 30.13 27.11 -10.54
CA LEU A 58 30.48 27.56 -11.88
C LEU A 58 29.64 26.79 -12.88
N ASN A 59 28.63 27.45 -13.46
CA ASN A 59 27.74 26.87 -14.46
C ASN A 59 28.45 26.63 -15.79
N ASN A 60 28.13 25.53 -16.48
CA ASN A 60 28.50 25.39 -17.90
C ASN A 60 27.78 26.45 -18.75
N ASN A 61 28.34 26.78 -19.92
CA ASN A 61 27.70 27.66 -20.90
C ASN A 61 27.48 26.97 -22.25
N GLY A 62 27.25 25.64 -22.22
CA GLY A 62 27.17 24.80 -23.43
C GLY A 62 28.52 24.45 -24.06
N SER A 63 29.63 25.02 -23.57
CA SER A 63 30.97 24.70 -24.05
C SER A 63 31.49 23.37 -23.50
N VAL A 64 32.29 22.65 -24.29
CA VAL A 64 32.94 21.40 -23.88
C VAL A 64 34.44 21.44 -24.17
N ASN A 65 35.23 20.65 -23.45
CA ASN A 65 36.68 20.56 -23.67
C ASN A 65 37.22 19.15 -23.34
N THR A 66 38.24 18.69 -24.06
CA THR A 66 38.87 17.36 -23.86
C THR A 66 40.22 17.41 -23.11
N SER A 67 40.73 18.60 -22.82
CA SER A 67 42.07 18.82 -22.26
C SER A 67 42.05 18.94 -20.74
N GLY A 68 41.92 17.81 -20.04
CA GLY A 68 42.23 17.67 -18.61
C GLY A 68 41.56 18.68 -17.66
N ARG A 69 40.41 19.26 -18.05
CA ARG A 69 39.73 20.30 -17.27
C ARG A 69 39.13 19.76 -15.98
N ALA A 70 38.75 18.50 -15.98
CA ALA A 70 38.42 17.69 -14.81
C ALA A 70 39.27 16.41 -14.86
N PRO A 71 39.31 15.61 -13.77
CA PRO A 71 39.89 14.27 -13.79
C PRO A 71 39.41 13.44 -15.00
N GLN A 72 40.28 12.67 -15.65
CA GLN A 72 39.88 11.85 -16.80
C GLN A 72 40.76 10.62 -16.96
N GLY A 73 40.16 9.50 -17.35
CA GLY A 73 40.87 8.23 -17.52
C GLY A 73 41.70 8.11 -18.79
N SER A 74 41.55 9.04 -19.74
CA SER A 74 42.31 9.04 -21.01
C SER A 74 43.75 9.60 -20.86
N ARG A 75 44.11 10.11 -19.68
CA ARG A 75 45.42 10.69 -19.37
C ARG A 75 45.98 10.09 -18.08
N LEU A 76 47.28 9.84 -18.06
CA LEU A 76 47.96 9.31 -16.87
C LEU A 76 48.08 10.37 -15.77
N TYR A 77 48.44 11.60 -16.13
CA TYR A 77 48.59 12.73 -15.20
C TYR A 77 47.79 13.94 -15.68
N VAL A 78 47.08 14.60 -14.77
CA VAL A 78 46.36 15.87 -15.02
C VAL A 78 46.49 16.77 -13.81
N ASN A 79 47.03 17.98 -14.02
CA ASN A 79 47.07 19.03 -13.01
C ASN A 79 46.37 20.27 -13.55
N THR A 80 45.42 20.83 -12.81
CA THR A 80 44.62 21.97 -13.29
C THR A 80 44.38 22.95 -12.17
N CYS A 81 44.44 24.25 -12.48
CA CYS A 81 44.10 25.35 -11.57
C CYS A 81 43.24 26.37 -12.32
N TYR A 82 42.13 26.80 -11.73
CA TYR A 82 41.22 27.77 -12.34
C TYR A 82 40.50 28.61 -11.29
N ILE A 83 39.90 29.71 -11.75
CA ILE A 83 39.14 30.65 -10.90
C ILE A 83 37.63 30.53 -11.12
N ILE A 84 36.89 30.67 -10.02
CA ILE A 84 35.47 31.01 -9.97
C ILE A 84 35.37 32.41 -9.36
N ARG A 85 34.85 33.37 -10.12
CA ARG A 85 34.92 34.80 -9.75
C ARG A 85 33.99 35.12 -8.57
N PRO A 86 34.25 36.21 -7.83
CA PRO A 86 33.34 36.69 -6.80
C PRO A 86 31.89 36.78 -7.26
N SER A 87 31.64 37.32 -8.46
CA SER A 87 30.29 37.44 -9.01
C SER A 87 29.61 36.08 -9.27
N GLU A 88 30.37 35.04 -9.59
CA GLU A 88 29.86 33.69 -9.84
C GLU A 88 29.59 32.96 -8.52
N MET A 89 30.48 33.10 -7.54
CA MET A 89 30.26 32.58 -6.19
C MET A 89 29.04 33.24 -5.54
N ILE A 90 28.88 34.56 -5.68
CA ILE A 90 27.69 35.28 -5.21
C ILE A 90 26.44 34.78 -5.93
N ALA A 91 26.46 34.70 -7.27
CA ALA A 91 25.32 34.24 -8.06
C ALA A 91 24.93 32.78 -7.76
N SER A 92 25.88 31.94 -7.34
CA SER A 92 25.61 30.54 -6.98
C SER A 92 24.90 30.36 -5.63
N GLY A 93 24.91 31.38 -4.77
CA GLY A 93 24.32 31.29 -3.42
C GLY A 93 25.10 30.41 -2.43
N PHE A 94 26.31 29.93 -2.75
CA PHE A 94 27.10 29.07 -1.85
C PHE A 94 27.50 29.75 -0.54
N GLY A 95 27.62 31.08 -0.51
CA GLY A 95 27.80 31.87 0.71
C GLY A 95 29.14 31.65 1.43
N SER A 96 29.15 31.83 2.75
CA SER A 96 30.31 31.64 3.64
C SER A 96 30.20 30.31 4.41
N ASP A 97 30.54 29.23 3.71
CA ASP A 97 30.20 27.85 4.08
C ASP A 97 31.43 26.96 4.06
N THR A 98 31.46 25.95 4.92
CA THR A 98 32.50 24.91 4.85
C THR A 98 32.28 24.05 3.61
N VAL A 99 33.30 23.96 2.74
CA VAL A 99 33.29 23.07 1.59
C VAL A 99 33.45 21.63 2.05
N LYS A 100 32.49 20.78 1.69
CA LYS A 100 32.39 19.37 2.09
C LYS A 100 32.55 18.37 0.95
N SER A 101 32.49 18.83 -0.30
CA SER A 101 32.81 18.04 -1.50
C SER A 101 33.11 18.95 -2.69
N VAL A 102 33.78 18.43 -3.70
CA VAL A 102 34.00 19.08 -4.99
C VAL A 102 33.62 18.11 -6.10
N GLY A 103 32.96 18.59 -7.14
CA GLY A 103 32.62 17.75 -8.28
C GLY A 103 32.58 18.48 -9.61
N TRP A 104 32.57 17.67 -10.66
CA TRP A 104 32.60 18.08 -12.06
C TRP A 104 31.63 17.27 -12.90
N THR A 105 31.36 17.76 -14.11
CA THR A 105 30.42 17.13 -15.05
C THR A 105 31.12 16.80 -16.38
N TRP A 106 30.96 15.56 -16.83
CA TRP A 106 31.36 15.09 -18.15
C TRP A 106 30.13 15.10 -19.08
N ASN A 107 30.35 15.35 -20.36
CA ASN A 107 29.36 15.54 -21.40
C ASN A 107 29.27 14.30 -22.31
N ALA A 108 28.11 14.09 -22.95
CA ALA A 108 27.79 12.88 -23.73
C ALA A 108 28.42 12.81 -25.14
N SER A 109 29.16 13.84 -25.57
CA SER A 109 29.66 13.96 -26.94
C SER A 109 30.83 13.02 -27.27
N SER A 110 31.64 12.66 -26.27
CA SER A 110 32.60 11.56 -26.35
C SER A 110 32.74 10.92 -24.98
N SER A 111 32.43 9.63 -24.89
CA SER A 111 32.44 8.88 -23.63
C SER A 111 33.75 8.14 -23.44
N GLN A 112 34.12 7.98 -22.17
CA GLN A 112 35.21 7.09 -21.82
C GLN A 112 34.79 5.63 -22.04
N ASN A 113 35.63 4.85 -22.72
CA ASN A 113 35.30 3.47 -23.12
C ASN A 113 35.35 2.45 -21.98
N ILE A 114 36.04 2.77 -20.88
CA ILE A 114 36.16 1.92 -19.68
C ILE A 114 36.06 2.77 -18.42
N THR A 115 35.59 2.18 -17.32
CA THR A 115 35.63 2.81 -16.00
C THR A 115 37.07 2.90 -15.54
N THR A 116 37.52 4.08 -15.09
CA THR A 116 38.88 4.27 -14.56
C THR A 116 38.88 4.68 -13.10
N LYS A 117 39.97 4.35 -12.41
CA LYS A 117 40.26 4.76 -11.04
C LYS A 117 41.51 5.62 -11.01
N GLY A 118 41.55 6.64 -10.16
CA GLY A 118 42.74 7.46 -9.98
C GLY A 118 42.84 8.05 -8.58
N THR A 119 44.03 8.58 -8.24
CA THR A 119 44.25 9.39 -7.04
C THR A 119 43.95 10.85 -7.37
N LEU A 120 43.28 11.55 -6.45
CA LEU A 120 42.87 12.94 -6.59
C LEU A 120 43.24 13.74 -5.34
N LYS A 121 43.91 14.86 -5.54
CA LYS A 121 44.08 15.90 -4.53
C LYS A 121 43.41 17.18 -4.98
N VAL A 122 42.68 17.85 -4.09
CA VAL A 122 42.02 19.13 -4.39
C VAL A 122 42.41 20.19 -3.38
N TYR A 123 42.74 21.37 -3.90
CA TYR A 123 43.18 22.54 -3.15
C TYR A 123 42.25 23.72 -3.46
N ILE A 124 41.87 24.48 -2.42
CA ILE A 124 40.99 25.65 -2.56
C ILE A 124 41.60 26.85 -1.83
N LEU A 125 41.38 28.05 -2.38
CA LEU A 125 41.75 29.33 -1.77
C LEU A 125 40.70 30.41 -2.08
N ASN A 126 40.30 31.18 -1.08
CA ASN A 126 39.46 32.37 -1.29
C ASN A 126 40.25 33.47 -1.99
N THR A 127 39.60 34.22 -2.89
CA THR A 127 40.26 35.31 -3.62
C THR A 127 39.31 36.47 -3.90
N THR A 128 39.86 37.68 -3.96
CA THR A 128 39.16 38.86 -4.50
C THR A 128 39.38 39.03 -6.01
N ASP A 129 40.21 38.18 -6.62
CA ASP A 129 40.54 38.28 -8.04
C ASP A 129 39.30 38.07 -8.92
N THR A 130 39.20 38.85 -9.98
CA THR A 130 38.16 38.72 -11.02
C THR A 130 38.68 38.03 -12.28
N ALA A 131 39.96 37.70 -12.32
CA ALA A 131 40.66 36.99 -13.39
C ALA A 131 41.70 36.01 -12.80
N TYR A 132 42.17 35.05 -13.59
CA TYR A 132 43.13 34.06 -13.12
C TYR A 132 44.55 34.65 -13.01
N ASN A 133 45.10 34.66 -11.78
CA ASN A 133 46.40 35.28 -11.46
C ASN A 133 47.44 34.30 -10.87
N LYS A 134 47.17 32.99 -10.84
CA LYS A 134 48.05 31.98 -10.20
C LYS A 134 49.26 31.55 -11.05
N GLY A 135 49.44 32.13 -12.24
CA GLY A 135 50.56 31.86 -13.14
C GLY A 135 50.48 30.48 -13.84
N THR A 136 51.58 30.07 -14.47
CA THR A 136 51.66 28.88 -15.32
C THR A 136 52.46 27.71 -14.71
N ASN A 137 52.81 27.79 -13.42
CA ASN A 137 53.49 26.69 -12.71
C ASN A 137 52.58 26.18 -11.58
N PHE A 138 52.17 24.91 -11.67
CA PHE A 138 51.23 24.28 -10.73
C PHE A 138 51.77 24.27 -9.30
N ALA A 139 53.07 24.03 -9.10
CA ALA A 139 53.67 23.98 -7.76
C ALA A 139 53.57 25.34 -7.06
N THR A 140 53.76 26.43 -7.80
CA THR A 140 53.58 27.79 -7.26
C THR A 140 52.11 28.20 -7.20
N ALA A 141 51.26 27.71 -8.10
CA ALA A 141 49.83 28.02 -8.14
C ALA A 141 49.11 27.54 -6.86
N ILE A 142 49.41 26.31 -6.42
CA ILE A 142 48.83 25.73 -5.21
C ILE A 142 49.44 26.26 -3.91
N SER A 143 50.50 27.07 -3.99
CA SER A 143 51.11 27.68 -2.81
C SER A 143 50.08 28.54 -2.06
N GLY A 144 49.96 28.30 -0.75
CA GLY A 144 48.98 28.94 0.12
C GLY A 144 47.54 28.45 -0.01
N MET A 145 47.25 27.47 -0.88
CA MET A 145 45.91 26.87 -0.96
C MET A 145 45.71 25.80 0.12
N THR A 146 44.47 25.66 0.60
CA THR A 146 44.09 24.60 1.56
C THR A 146 43.79 23.31 0.82
N LYS A 147 44.51 22.23 1.12
CA LYS A 147 44.19 20.89 0.60
C LYS A 147 42.98 20.32 1.34
N ILE A 148 41.90 20.04 0.61
CA ILE A 148 40.63 19.58 1.20
C ILE A 148 40.27 18.14 0.83
N ILE A 149 40.89 17.59 -0.22
CA ILE A 149 40.71 16.21 -0.69
C ILE A 149 42.10 15.62 -0.95
N ASP A 150 42.31 14.38 -0.51
CA ASP A 150 43.44 13.52 -0.88
C ASP A 150 42.94 12.07 -0.84
N ASP A 151 42.24 11.64 -1.89
CA ASP A 151 41.51 10.36 -1.91
C ASP A 151 41.48 9.78 -3.34
N SER A 152 40.86 8.62 -3.49
CA SER A 152 40.57 8.00 -4.77
C SER A 152 39.32 8.58 -5.43
N ILE A 153 39.30 8.61 -6.76
CA ILE A 153 38.14 8.93 -7.58
C ILE A 153 37.89 7.81 -8.58
N VAL A 154 36.62 7.49 -8.81
CA VAL A 154 36.17 6.56 -9.86
C VAL A 154 35.43 7.36 -10.93
N ILE A 155 35.84 7.21 -12.18
CA ILE A 155 35.21 7.83 -13.35
C ILE A 155 34.53 6.70 -14.15
N PRO A 156 33.18 6.66 -14.20
CA PRO A 156 32.43 5.60 -14.89
C PRO A 156 32.64 5.56 -16.42
N ALA A 157 32.45 4.38 -17.02
CA ALA A 157 32.18 4.23 -18.45
C ALA A 157 30.70 4.52 -18.77
N GLY A 158 30.40 5.03 -19.96
CA GLY A 158 29.01 5.07 -20.46
C GLY A 158 28.66 6.22 -21.40
N LEU A 159 27.52 6.07 -22.09
CA LEU A 159 26.92 7.06 -22.99
C LEU A 159 25.95 7.97 -22.21
N GLY A 160 26.32 9.23 -21.99
CA GLY A 160 25.45 10.25 -21.36
C GLY A 160 26.23 11.24 -20.47
N PRO A 161 25.68 12.42 -20.16
CA PRO A 161 26.33 13.34 -19.22
C PRO A 161 26.22 12.79 -17.80
N PHE A 162 27.32 12.85 -17.04
CA PHE A 162 27.35 12.40 -15.65
C PHE A 162 28.20 13.35 -14.79
N SER A 163 27.96 13.35 -13.48
CA SER A 163 28.78 14.09 -12.52
C SER A 163 29.37 13.16 -11.48
N VAL A 164 30.57 13.49 -11.01
CA VAL A 164 31.25 12.81 -9.91
C VAL A 164 31.60 13.86 -8.88
N ASN A 165 31.13 13.65 -7.64
CA ASN A 165 31.44 14.48 -6.49
C ASN A 165 32.33 13.69 -5.55
N VAL A 166 33.47 14.27 -5.18
CA VAL A 166 34.42 13.67 -4.23
C VAL A 166 34.30 14.41 -2.90
N LEU A 167 34.14 13.65 -1.82
CA LEU A 167 34.00 14.19 -0.48
C LEU A 167 35.32 14.78 0.02
N ALA A 168 35.24 15.90 0.74
CA ALA A 168 36.38 16.43 1.47
C ALA A 168 36.84 15.44 2.55
N GLY A 169 38.14 15.16 2.59
CA GLY A 169 38.73 14.14 3.45
C GLY A 169 39.98 13.50 2.83
N GLY A 170 40.58 12.58 3.59
CA GLY A 170 41.82 11.90 3.21
C GLY A 170 43.08 12.47 3.89
N PRO A 171 44.25 11.84 3.68
CA PRO A 171 45.46 12.17 4.45
C PRO A 171 45.96 13.61 4.27
N GLY A 172 46.21 14.29 5.38
CA GLY A 172 46.77 15.65 5.39
C GLY A 172 45.85 16.71 4.79
N THR A 173 44.53 16.49 4.84
CA THR A 173 43.53 17.48 4.43
C THR A 173 43.07 18.34 5.62
N SER A 174 42.55 19.53 5.32
CA SER A 174 41.98 20.46 6.30
C SER A 174 40.63 20.98 5.83
N SER A 175 39.76 21.38 6.77
CA SER A 175 38.48 22.00 6.42
C SER A 175 38.72 23.38 5.80
N PHE A 176 37.95 23.73 4.78
CA PHE A 176 38.00 25.03 4.12
C PHE A 176 36.64 25.70 4.17
N VAL A 177 36.60 27.00 4.44
CA VAL A 177 35.39 27.83 4.50
C VAL A 177 35.49 28.92 3.46
N THR A 178 34.44 29.09 2.64
CA THR A 178 34.37 30.19 1.69
C THR A 178 34.17 31.52 2.41
N THR A 179 34.70 32.61 1.86
CA THR A 179 34.48 33.96 2.38
C THR A 179 33.35 34.63 1.58
N SER A 180 32.36 35.20 2.29
CA SER A 180 31.27 35.92 1.63
C SER A 180 31.80 37.05 0.75
N GLY A 181 31.24 37.21 -0.46
CA GLY A 181 31.64 38.23 -1.42
C GLY A 181 32.98 37.98 -2.13
N GLN A 182 33.66 36.88 -1.86
CA GLN A 182 34.91 36.50 -2.52
C GLN A 182 34.69 35.38 -3.54
N GLY A 183 35.57 35.32 -4.54
CA GLY A 183 35.71 34.19 -5.44
C GLY A 183 36.56 33.10 -4.82
N ILE A 184 36.79 32.02 -5.58
CA ILE A 184 37.69 30.95 -5.17
C ILE A 184 38.58 30.50 -6.33
N TYR A 185 39.81 30.15 -6.00
CA TYR A 185 40.62 29.28 -6.84
C TYR A 185 40.40 27.83 -6.44
N ILE A 186 40.29 26.97 -7.45
CA ILE A 186 40.28 25.52 -7.29
C ILE A 186 41.42 24.96 -8.12
N ALA A 187 42.23 24.11 -7.49
CA ALA A 187 43.27 23.36 -8.15
C ALA A 187 43.15 21.87 -7.80
N PHE A 188 43.50 20.99 -8.74
CA PHE A 188 43.59 19.57 -8.47
C PHE A 188 44.80 18.93 -9.14
N GLU A 189 45.34 17.91 -8.47
CA GLU A 189 46.34 16.97 -8.99
C GLU A 189 45.65 15.60 -9.11
N TYR A 190 45.72 15.01 -10.30
CA TYR A 190 45.07 13.74 -10.61
C TYR A 190 46.03 12.78 -11.32
N LYS A 191 46.02 11.51 -10.89
CA LYS A 191 46.76 10.41 -11.54
C LYS A 191 45.85 9.21 -11.74
N THR A 192 45.73 8.73 -12.97
CA THR A 192 45.04 7.46 -13.25
C THR A 192 45.89 6.29 -12.73
N THR A 193 45.24 5.35 -12.04
CA THR A 193 45.89 4.16 -11.42
C THR A 193 45.43 2.84 -12.04
N SER A 194 44.28 2.83 -12.72
CA SER A 194 43.83 1.73 -13.55
C SER A 194 44.42 1.80 -14.96
N SER A 195 44.11 0.82 -15.81
CA SER A 195 44.32 0.91 -17.25
C SER A 195 43.76 2.22 -17.81
N LEU A 196 44.51 2.86 -18.71
CA LEU A 196 44.06 4.09 -19.38
C LEU A 196 42.91 3.79 -20.34
N ALA A 197 41.97 4.72 -20.41
CA ALA A 197 40.95 4.71 -21.46
C ALA A 197 41.55 5.04 -22.82
N THR A 198 41.02 4.44 -23.88
CA THR A 198 41.55 4.58 -25.23
C THR A 198 41.38 6.02 -25.73
N PRO A 199 42.34 6.61 -26.47
CA PRO A 199 42.24 8.00 -26.96
C PRO A 199 41.06 8.28 -27.90
N SER A 200 40.52 7.23 -28.54
CA SER A 200 39.24 7.28 -29.28
C SER A 200 38.11 7.51 -28.28
N GLY A 201 37.70 8.77 -28.09
CA GLY A 201 36.70 9.17 -27.10
C GLY A 201 37.25 9.79 -25.82
N SER A 202 38.27 10.66 -25.87
CA SER A 202 38.66 11.48 -24.70
C SER A 202 37.40 12.13 -24.09
N PRO A 203 37.10 11.92 -22.80
CA PRO A 203 35.81 12.33 -22.26
C PRO A 203 35.67 13.85 -22.35
N THR A 204 34.59 14.34 -22.96
CA THR A 204 34.34 15.78 -23.02
C THR A 204 33.89 16.28 -21.66
N ILE A 205 34.55 17.30 -21.13
CA ILE A 205 34.20 17.94 -19.87
C ILE A 205 33.29 19.14 -20.18
N SER A 206 32.15 19.23 -19.49
CA SER A 206 31.29 20.42 -19.55
C SER A 206 32.02 21.61 -18.94
N CYS A 207 32.13 22.70 -19.68
CA CYS A 207 32.97 23.83 -19.32
C CYS A 207 32.21 25.16 -19.40
N ASN A 208 32.81 26.17 -18.77
CA ASN A 208 32.53 27.58 -18.98
C ASN A 208 33.75 28.24 -19.63
N ASN A 209 33.57 28.90 -20.78
CA ASN A 209 34.64 29.59 -21.50
C ASN A 209 34.48 31.12 -21.56
N SER A 210 33.59 31.70 -20.75
CA SER A 210 33.24 33.12 -20.79
C SER A 210 34.32 34.09 -20.31
N LEU A 211 35.40 33.59 -19.69
CA LEU A 211 36.50 34.41 -19.18
C LEU A 211 37.79 34.03 -19.91
N ALA A 212 38.46 35.00 -20.52
CA ALA A 212 39.76 34.77 -21.15
C ALA A 212 40.77 34.26 -20.11
N ASN A 213 41.51 33.20 -20.46
CA ASN A 213 42.53 32.61 -19.60
C ASN A 213 42.05 32.25 -18.17
N ARG A 214 40.79 31.79 -18.01
CA ARG A 214 40.16 31.41 -16.72
C ARG A 214 40.97 30.40 -15.88
N GLY A 215 41.87 29.64 -16.48
CA GLY A 215 42.75 28.72 -15.76
C GLY A 215 43.81 28.10 -16.64
N GLY A 216 44.61 27.21 -16.05
CA GLY A 216 45.63 26.45 -16.76
C GLY A 216 45.60 24.96 -16.41
N THR A 217 45.98 24.13 -17.38
CA THR A 217 46.05 22.67 -17.22
C THR A 217 47.36 22.12 -17.78
N PHE A 218 47.94 21.17 -17.07
CA PHE A 218 48.95 20.23 -17.54
C PHE A 218 48.30 18.86 -17.71
N GLN A 219 48.65 18.14 -18.77
CA GLN A 219 48.24 16.75 -18.97
C GLN A 219 49.35 15.96 -19.65
N SER A 220 49.55 14.70 -19.26
CA SER A 220 50.64 13.86 -19.76
C SER A 220 50.30 12.37 -19.70
N GLN A 221 50.94 11.60 -20.59
CA GLN A 221 50.88 10.13 -20.61
C GLN A 221 52.10 9.46 -19.99
N GLY A 222 53.19 10.19 -19.74
CA GLY A 222 54.48 9.61 -19.30
C GLY A 222 54.85 9.99 -17.87
N SER A 223 55.04 11.29 -17.64
CA SER A 223 55.49 11.84 -16.35
C SER A 223 54.57 12.95 -15.86
N ASN A 224 54.51 13.14 -14.53
CA ASN A 224 53.87 14.29 -13.92
C ASN A 224 54.70 15.56 -14.18
N GLY A 225 54.04 16.71 -14.29
CA GLY A 225 54.69 17.97 -14.63
C GLY A 225 53.93 19.18 -14.08
N THR A 226 54.62 20.32 -14.02
CA THR A 226 54.12 21.53 -13.36
C THR A 226 53.73 22.65 -14.32
N SER A 227 54.11 22.60 -15.60
CA SER A 227 53.83 23.67 -16.57
C SER A 227 52.38 23.63 -17.07
N LEU A 228 51.55 24.57 -16.61
CA LEU A 228 50.15 24.73 -16.97
C LEU A 228 49.98 25.56 -18.26
N LEU A 229 49.24 25.02 -19.23
CA LEU A 229 48.82 25.76 -20.42
C LEU A 229 47.51 26.52 -20.15
N LEU A 230 47.54 27.85 -20.30
CA LEU A 230 46.38 28.71 -20.06
C LEU A 230 45.27 28.51 -21.10
N SER A 231 44.03 28.70 -20.67
CA SER A 231 42.85 28.58 -21.51
C SER A 231 41.66 29.32 -20.92
N SER A 232 40.72 29.74 -21.76
CA SER A 232 39.45 30.32 -21.31
C SER A 232 38.52 29.29 -20.66
N TYR A 233 38.76 27.99 -20.86
CA TYR A 233 37.88 26.92 -20.42
C TYR A 233 38.20 26.49 -18.98
N ALA A 234 37.22 26.56 -18.08
CA ALA A 234 37.24 25.88 -16.78
C ALA A 234 36.04 24.93 -16.67
N PRO A 235 36.14 23.83 -15.90
CA PRO A 235 35.07 22.86 -15.82
C PRO A 235 33.86 23.43 -15.06
N GLU A 236 32.66 22.98 -15.42
CA GLU A 236 31.50 23.13 -14.53
C GLU A 236 31.88 22.56 -13.17
N THR A 237 31.73 23.37 -12.13
CA THR A 237 32.21 23.02 -10.80
C THR A 237 31.08 23.07 -9.81
N LYS A 238 31.03 22.03 -8.97
CA LYS A 238 30.04 21.89 -7.93
C LYS A 238 30.71 21.77 -6.56
N LEU A 239 30.18 22.45 -5.56
CA LEU A 239 30.66 22.38 -4.17
C LEU A 239 29.57 21.88 -3.25
N GLY A 240 29.92 21.00 -2.31
CA GLY A 240 29.02 20.60 -1.23
C GLY A 240 29.19 21.46 0.02
N ASN A 241 28.10 21.74 0.75
CA ASN A 241 28.14 22.34 2.09
C ASN A 241 27.29 21.55 3.10
N SER A 242 27.27 21.99 4.35
CA SER A 242 26.44 21.42 5.42
C SER A 242 25.13 22.17 5.67
N LYS A 243 24.81 23.22 4.90
CA LYS A 243 23.78 24.23 5.27
C LYS A 243 22.38 23.96 4.72
N LEU A 244 22.12 22.84 4.05
CA LEU A 244 20.85 22.65 3.34
C LEU A 244 19.97 21.49 3.79
N ASP A 245 20.09 20.94 4.99
CA ASP A 245 18.88 20.45 5.66
C ASP A 245 18.23 21.65 6.35
N SER A 246 17.68 22.60 5.59
CA SER A 246 17.08 23.79 6.21
C SER A 246 15.97 23.40 7.20
N VAL A 247 15.33 22.24 6.98
CA VAL A 247 14.38 21.57 7.88
C VAL A 247 14.52 20.05 7.85
N GLU A 248 14.30 19.38 8.98
CA GLU A 248 14.36 17.92 9.12
C GLU A 248 13.18 17.42 9.98
N ILE A 249 12.57 16.30 9.57
CA ILE A 249 11.62 15.57 10.43
C ILE A 249 12.40 14.87 11.54
N LYS A 250 12.29 15.35 12.77
CA LYS A 250 12.93 14.73 13.94
C LYS A 250 12.16 13.52 14.42
N VAL A 251 10.84 13.66 14.60
CA VAL A 251 9.99 12.60 15.15
C VAL A 251 8.67 12.56 14.40
N LEU A 252 8.15 11.35 14.28
CA LEU A 252 6.83 11.06 13.74
C LEU A 252 6.07 10.29 14.82
N TYR A 253 4.89 10.78 15.19
CA TYR A 253 4.00 10.15 16.15
C TYR A 253 2.70 9.77 15.46
N CYS A 254 2.37 8.50 15.46
CA CYS A 254 1.10 7.98 14.96
C CYS A 254 0.90 6.58 15.53
N LEU A 255 -0.34 6.12 15.46
CA LEU A 255 -0.70 4.74 15.72
C LEU A 255 -0.33 3.86 14.52
N GLY A 256 0.01 2.61 14.80
CA GLY A 256 0.13 1.57 13.78
C GLY A 256 -1.13 0.74 13.59
N GLY A 257 -2.14 0.90 14.46
CA GLY A 257 -3.48 0.36 14.29
C GLY A 257 -4.54 1.37 14.68
N ILE A 258 -5.47 1.68 13.78
CA ILE A 258 -6.53 2.69 13.96
C ILE A 258 -7.89 2.02 13.73
N PRO A 259 -8.76 1.94 14.75
CA PRO A 259 -10.10 1.36 14.58
C PRO A 259 -11.06 2.40 13.97
N SER A 260 -11.71 2.01 12.86
CA SER A 260 -12.68 2.84 12.16
C SER A 260 -13.95 3.12 12.98
N THR A 261 -14.30 2.22 13.91
CA THR A 261 -15.46 2.34 14.82
C THR A 261 -15.40 3.54 15.79
N PHE A 262 -14.27 4.25 15.87
CA PHE A 262 -14.00 5.32 16.85
C PHE A 262 -14.13 6.71 16.27
N ALA A 263 -14.67 6.83 15.05
CA ALA A 263 -14.46 8.01 14.23
C ALA A 263 -12.97 8.38 14.18
N CYS A 264 -12.09 7.37 14.11
CA CYS A 264 -10.84 7.43 13.38
C CYS A 264 -10.08 8.78 13.53
N ASN A 265 -9.89 9.17 14.79
CA ASN A 265 -9.45 10.49 15.23
C ASN A 265 -7.98 10.48 15.64
N ASP A 266 -7.16 9.63 15.02
CA ASP A 266 -5.73 9.69 15.25
C ASP A 266 -5.12 10.92 14.57
N THR A 267 -4.11 11.49 15.22
CA THR A 267 -3.39 12.65 14.72
C THR A 267 -1.96 12.26 14.45
N LEU A 268 -1.57 12.34 13.17
CA LEU A 268 -0.17 12.32 12.77
C LEU A 268 0.53 13.53 13.38
N GLY A 269 1.39 13.26 14.35
CA GLY A 269 2.23 14.23 15.04
C GLY A 269 3.59 14.33 14.37
N ILE A 270 3.88 15.44 13.71
CA ILE A 270 5.18 15.65 13.04
C ILE A 270 5.95 16.70 13.82
N ARG A 271 7.21 16.39 14.13
CA ARG A 271 8.16 17.31 14.75
C ARG A 271 9.24 17.69 13.75
N VAL A 272 9.31 18.97 13.41
CA VAL A 272 10.26 19.51 12.41
C VAL A 272 11.27 20.42 13.10
N LYS A 273 12.55 20.19 12.81
CA LYS A 273 13.65 21.05 13.27
C LYS A 273 14.24 21.83 12.10
N LYS A 274 14.39 23.14 12.27
CA LYS A 274 15.26 23.97 11.41
C LYS A 274 16.73 23.71 11.78
N ASN A 275 17.57 23.25 10.86
CA ASN A 275 18.98 22.97 11.16
C ASN A 275 19.93 24.17 10.97
N TYR A 276 19.40 25.37 10.78
CA TYR A 276 20.19 26.60 10.67
C TYR A 276 19.79 27.64 11.72
N ALA A 277 20.79 28.23 12.39
CA ALA A 277 20.61 29.16 13.51
C ALA A 277 20.31 30.62 13.10
N GLY A 278 20.22 30.95 11.81
CA GLY A 278 19.97 32.32 11.36
C GLY A 278 18.53 32.82 11.57
N ALA A 279 18.39 34.13 11.69
CA ALA A 279 17.14 34.84 11.99
C ALA A 279 16.10 34.85 10.85
N TYR A 280 16.44 34.37 9.65
CA TYR A 280 15.52 34.38 8.51
C TYR A 280 14.38 33.38 8.69
N PRO A 281 13.10 33.79 8.56
CA PRO A 281 11.97 32.87 8.59
C PRO A 281 12.05 31.88 7.42
N VAL A 282 11.70 30.62 7.66
CA VAL A 282 11.54 29.60 6.61
C VAL A 282 10.08 29.16 6.63
N THR A 283 9.40 29.29 5.49
CA THR A 283 8.07 28.69 5.27
C THR A 283 8.28 27.23 4.94
N VAL A 284 7.46 26.34 5.52
CA VAL A 284 7.62 24.90 5.37
C VAL A 284 6.34 24.32 4.81
N LYS A 285 6.46 23.55 3.73
CA LYS A 285 5.38 22.72 3.20
C LYS A 285 5.57 21.30 3.70
N ILE A 286 4.56 20.77 4.38
CA ILE A 286 4.49 19.33 4.69
C ILE A 286 3.58 18.69 3.67
N ARG A 287 4.07 17.66 3.01
CA ARG A 287 3.32 16.81 2.10
C ARG A 287 3.21 15.42 2.69
N ILE A 288 2.01 14.86 2.63
CA ILE A 288 1.74 13.48 3.08
C ILE A 288 1.26 12.73 1.85
N ASP A 289 2.01 11.69 1.47
CA ASP A 289 1.67 10.79 0.37
C ASP A 289 1.30 9.43 0.96
N ASN A 290 0.08 8.94 0.72
CA ASN A 290 -0.17 7.51 0.89
C ASN A 290 0.40 6.78 -0.34
N ILE A 291 1.32 5.86 -0.12
CA ILE A 291 2.04 5.14 -1.18
C ILE A 291 1.58 3.67 -1.32
N SER A 292 0.60 3.24 -0.53
CA SER A 292 -0.01 1.91 -0.63
C SER A 292 -1.30 1.93 -1.46
N PRO A 293 -1.50 0.99 -2.41
CA PRO A 293 -2.77 0.84 -3.13
C PRO A 293 -3.96 0.63 -2.18
N PRO A 294 -5.19 1.06 -2.56
CA PRO A 294 -5.61 1.43 -3.93
C PRO A 294 -5.44 2.91 -4.30
N PHE A 295 -5.03 3.80 -3.38
CA PHE A 295 -5.20 5.24 -3.58
C PHE A 295 -3.93 6.06 -3.30
N ASN A 296 -3.46 6.76 -4.33
CA ASN A 296 -2.40 7.77 -4.24
C ASN A 296 -2.99 9.12 -3.79
N VAL A 297 -3.47 9.22 -2.54
CA VAL A 297 -3.93 10.51 -2.00
C VAL A 297 -2.72 11.35 -1.60
N ARG A 298 -2.73 12.63 -2.00
CA ARG A 298 -1.71 13.61 -1.65
C ARG A 298 -2.36 14.78 -0.94
N ASP A 299 -1.90 15.07 0.27
CA ASP A 299 -2.27 16.31 0.95
C ASP A 299 -1.05 17.19 1.21
N SER A 300 -1.27 18.50 1.36
CA SER A 300 -0.24 19.50 1.57
C SER A 300 -0.67 20.56 2.58
N ILE A 301 0.10 20.69 3.65
CA ILE A 301 -0.08 21.71 4.68
C ILE A 301 1.02 22.75 4.56
N PHE A 302 0.66 24.02 4.55
CA PHE A 302 1.60 25.14 4.60
C PHE A 302 1.77 25.63 6.04
N ILE A 303 3.01 25.73 6.50
CA ILE A 303 3.36 26.32 7.79
C ILE A 303 4.00 27.66 7.52
N PRO A 304 3.38 28.78 7.97
CA PRO A 304 3.79 30.09 7.52
C PRO A 304 5.23 30.46 7.90
N ILE A 305 5.69 30.26 9.15
CA ILE A 305 6.98 30.81 9.61
C ILE A 305 7.60 29.99 10.77
N LEU A 306 8.87 29.58 10.66
CA LEU A 306 9.73 29.13 11.78
C LEU A 306 10.67 30.27 12.24
N SER A 307 10.57 30.75 13.50
CA SER A 307 11.44 31.79 14.08
C SER A 307 12.68 31.21 14.82
N SER A 308 13.66 32.07 15.15
CA SER A 308 14.87 31.66 15.87
C SER A 308 14.59 31.51 17.37
N GLY A 309 14.90 30.33 17.91
CA GLY A 309 14.65 29.96 19.31
C GLY A 309 13.87 28.66 19.33
N ILE A 310 14.60 27.57 19.55
CA ILE A 310 14.19 26.18 19.80
C ILE A 310 12.69 26.06 20.07
N TYR A 311 11.89 25.35 19.26
CA TYR A 311 11.03 24.25 19.71
C TYR A 311 10.48 23.46 18.51
N ASP A 312 10.46 22.15 18.71
CA ASP A 312 9.68 21.14 18.01
C ASP A 312 8.20 21.56 17.88
N THR A 313 7.82 22.21 16.78
CA THR A 313 6.39 22.42 16.50
C THR A 313 5.78 21.05 16.21
N LEU A 314 5.00 20.51 17.15
CA LEU A 314 4.18 19.32 16.93
C LEU A 314 3.00 19.71 16.05
N ILE A 315 3.09 19.35 14.78
CA ILE A 315 1.99 19.53 13.84
C ILE A 315 1.12 18.31 13.94
N ARG A 316 -0.18 18.52 14.18
CA ARG A 316 -1.17 17.46 14.18
C ARG A 316 -1.93 17.53 12.88
N TYR A 317 -1.83 16.47 12.11
CA TYR A 317 -2.66 16.25 10.95
C TYR A 317 -3.59 15.09 11.23
N GLN A 318 -4.89 15.29 11.06
CA GLN A 318 -5.84 14.19 11.19
C GLN A 318 -5.69 13.31 9.96
N ILE A 319 -5.33 12.05 10.17
CA ILE A 319 -5.18 11.10 9.07
C ILE A 319 -6.59 10.85 8.51
N PRO A 320 -6.83 11.06 7.20
CA PRO A 320 -8.09 10.70 6.57
C PRO A 320 -8.34 9.23 6.81
N CYS A 321 -9.47 8.95 7.42
CA CYS A 321 -9.81 7.60 7.78
C CYS A 321 -10.70 6.94 6.76
N TYR A 322 -10.39 5.67 6.52
CA TYR A 322 -11.07 4.86 5.54
C TYR A 322 -12.12 4.02 6.27
N ALA A 323 -13.34 3.99 5.73
CA ALA A 323 -14.34 3.08 6.23
C ALA A 323 -13.87 1.66 5.94
N VAL A 324 -13.77 0.85 6.99
CA VAL A 324 -13.41 -0.57 6.89
C VAL A 324 -14.60 -1.38 7.32
N SER A 325 -14.97 -2.39 6.53
CA SER A 325 -16.04 -3.32 6.89
C SER A 325 -15.69 -4.08 8.16
N VAL A 326 -16.70 -4.66 8.81
CA VAL A 326 -16.52 -5.61 9.91
C VAL A 326 -15.49 -6.67 9.50
N GLY A 327 -14.44 -6.87 10.33
CA GLY A 327 -13.34 -7.82 10.05
C GLY A 327 -12.36 -7.40 8.96
N GLY A 328 -12.55 -6.25 8.31
CA GLY A 328 -11.64 -5.73 7.31
C GLY A 328 -10.36 -5.15 7.94
N ILE A 329 -9.26 -5.24 7.19
CA ILE A 329 -7.98 -4.59 7.51
C ILE A 329 -7.47 -3.92 6.24
N VAL A 330 -7.17 -2.63 6.32
CA VAL A 330 -6.53 -1.87 5.24
C VAL A 330 -5.14 -1.50 5.68
N PHE A 331 -4.13 -2.04 5.01
CA PHE A 331 -2.74 -1.67 5.22
C PHE A 331 -2.42 -0.38 4.47
N GLN A 332 -1.75 0.55 5.15
CA GLN A 332 -1.36 1.83 4.58
C GLN A 332 0.09 2.11 4.90
N ARG A 333 0.76 2.76 3.96
CA ARG A 333 2.13 3.23 4.11
C ARG A 333 2.12 4.70 3.74
N ASP A 334 2.30 5.53 4.75
CA ASP A 334 2.32 6.97 4.59
C ASP A 334 3.77 7.42 4.48
N ARG A 335 4.05 8.20 3.45
CA ARG A 335 5.31 8.90 3.24
C ARG A 335 5.11 10.38 3.52
N ILE A 336 5.72 10.83 4.61
CA ILE A 336 5.73 12.21 5.04
C ILE A 336 6.96 12.88 4.44
N ILE A 337 6.74 14.02 3.80
CA ILE A 337 7.74 14.82 3.11
C ILE A 337 7.67 16.23 3.68
N VAL A 338 8.78 16.75 4.17
CA VAL A 338 8.88 18.16 4.62
C VAL A 338 9.80 18.91 3.67
N GLN A 339 9.30 20.03 3.14
CA GLN A 339 9.95 20.88 2.15
C GLN A 339 10.07 22.31 2.70
N ALA A 340 11.27 22.89 2.65
CA ALA A 340 11.42 24.33 2.86
C ALA A 340 11.07 25.10 1.57
N LEU A 341 10.29 26.17 1.71
CA LEU A 341 9.99 27.12 0.65
C LEU A 341 10.91 28.34 0.81
N SER A 342 11.64 28.70 -0.25
CA SER A 342 12.37 29.98 -0.28
C SER A 342 11.35 31.11 -0.26
N GLY A 343 11.55 32.11 0.60
CA GLY A 343 10.63 33.22 0.76
C GLY A 343 10.52 34.06 -0.51
N GLU A 344 9.49 33.78 -1.31
CA GLU A 344 8.66 34.74 -2.05
C GLU A 344 7.43 33.95 -2.54
N LEU A 345 6.27 34.27 -1.97
CA LEU A 345 4.99 33.88 -2.56
C LEU A 345 4.74 34.86 -3.71
N ASP A 346 5.10 34.45 -4.93
CA ASP A 346 4.53 35.03 -6.15
C ASP A 346 3.97 33.87 -6.98
N ASP A 347 2.66 33.92 -7.24
CA ASP A 347 1.82 32.84 -7.80
C ASP A 347 2.07 32.58 -9.30
N SER A 348 3.28 32.85 -9.81
CA SER A 348 3.58 32.90 -11.25
C SER A 348 4.74 32.02 -11.72
N TYR A 349 5.12 30.95 -10.99
CA TYR A 349 6.29 30.13 -11.34
C TYR A 349 6.02 28.63 -11.53
N GLU A 350 5.44 28.25 -12.67
CA GLU A 350 5.42 26.86 -13.17
C GLU A 350 6.61 26.51 -14.12
N ARG A 351 7.64 27.37 -14.28
CA ARG A 351 8.59 27.19 -15.39
C ARG A 351 10.08 27.03 -15.09
N PHE A 352 10.50 26.90 -13.84
CA PHE A 352 11.82 26.33 -13.53
C PHE A 352 11.71 25.49 -12.25
N PRO A 353 12.28 24.27 -12.18
CA PRO A 353 12.17 23.46 -10.99
C PRO A 353 12.93 24.16 -9.85
N PRO A 354 12.27 24.61 -8.76
CA PRO A 354 12.99 25.00 -7.58
C PRO A 354 13.81 23.80 -7.10
N VAL A 355 15.09 24.00 -6.73
CA VAL A 355 15.90 22.96 -6.08
C VAL A 355 15.14 22.52 -4.84
N THR A 356 14.42 21.41 -4.95
CA THR A 356 13.46 21.01 -3.94
C THR A 356 14.14 20.10 -2.94
N ILE A 357 14.34 20.61 -1.73
CA ILE A 357 14.97 19.86 -0.65
C ILE A 357 13.87 19.25 0.21
N TYR A 358 13.97 17.94 0.45
CA TYR A 358 12.98 17.16 1.18
C TYR A 358 13.62 16.40 2.33
N SER A 359 13.02 16.45 3.52
CA SER A 359 13.20 15.42 4.55
C SER A 359 12.03 14.45 4.47
N THR A 360 12.30 13.14 4.45
CA THR A 360 11.26 12.12 4.33
C THR A 360 11.28 11.13 5.49
N LYS A 361 10.11 10.81 6.04
CA LYS A 361 9.90 9.66 6.92
C LYS A 361 8.71 8.87 6.42
N GLU A 362 8.71 7.58 6.70
CA GLU A 362 7.59 6.70 6.41
C GLU A 362 7.06 6.10 7.70
N ASN A 363 5.78 5.81 7.72
CA ASN A 363 5.11 5.03 8.76
C ASN A 363 4.13 4.08 8.09
N CYS A 364 4.03 2.86 8.60
CA CYS A 364 2.93 1.99 8.24
C CYS A 364 1.87 1.96 9.34
N HIS A 365 0.63 1.75 8.94
CA HIS A 365 -0.45 1.45 9.86
C HIS A 365 -1.52 0.59 9.21
N TYR A 366 -2.33 -0.02 10.07
CA TYR A 366 -3.58 -0.65 9.68
C TYR A 366 -4.74 0.27 10.06
N THR A 367 -5.64 0.54 9.11
CA THR A 367 -7.02 0.89 9.47
C THR A 367 -7.78 -0.42 9.62
N THR A 368 -8.36 -0.64 10.79
CA THR A 368 -9.07 -1.87 11.14
C THR A 368 -10.50 -1.54 11.54
N TYR A 369 -11.33 -2.55 11.76
CA TYR A 369 -12.65 -2.33 12.34
C TYR A 369 -12.58 -2.03 13.84
N ASP A 370 -11.73 -2.75 14.57
CA ASP A 370 -11.81 -2.93 16.03
C ASP A 370 -10.45 -2.99 16.75
N PHE A 371 -9.34 -2.73 16.06
CA PHE A 371 -8.00 -2.93 16.60
C PHE A 371 -7.22 -1.61 16.71
N TYR A 372 -6.64 -1.34 17.87
CA TYR A 372 -5.87 -0.12 18.16
C TYR A 372 -4.43 -0.48 18.55
N ASN A 373 -3.39 0.02 17.88
CA ASN A 373 -1.99 -0.28 18.28
C ASN A 373 -1.06 0.92 18.06
N TYR A 374 -0.02 1.06 18.89
CA TYR A 374 1.07 2.02 18.71
C TYR A 374 2.23 1.48 17.86
N ALA A 375 2.42 0.16 17.80
CA ALA A 375 3.52 -0.43 17.05
C ALA A 375 3.30 -0.29 15.54
N ASP A 376 4.33 0.20 14.83
CA ASP A 376 4.34 0.29 13.37
C ASP A 376 4.50 -1.16 12.83
N PRO A 377 3.54 -1.68 12.05
CA PRO A 377 3.55 -3.05 11.55
C PRO A 377 4.66 -3.33 10.52
N CYS A 378 5.34 -2.31 9.99
CA CYS A 378 6.49 -2.47 9.10
C CYS A 378 7.82 -2.53 9.85
N VAL A 379 7.83 -2.29 11.16
CA VAL A 379 9.05 -2.20 11.96
C VAL A 379 9.07 -3.35 12.95
N ASN A 380 10.20 -4.04 13.04
CA ASN A 380 10.38 -5.06 14.07
C ASN A 380 10.54 -4.40 15.45
N ASP A 381 10.07 -5.10 16.48
CA ASP A 381 10.34 -4.71 17.87
C ASP A 381 11.85 -4.59 18.13
N ASN A 382 12.23 -3.55 18.88
CA ASN A 382 13.62 -3.26 19.20
C ASN A 382 14.11 -4.03 20.43
N GLY A 383 13.21 -4.48 21.30
CA GLY A 383 13.55 -5.21 22.51
C GLY A 383 12.36 -5.41 23.43
N GLY A 384 12.65 -5.85 24.65
CA GLY A 384 11.66 -6.20 25.66
C GLY A 384 11.88 -5.45 26.95
N ILE A 385 10.83 -4.82 27.45
CA ILE A 385 10.83 -4.12 28.73
C ILE A 385 10.13 -4.94 29.81
N GLY A 386 10.51 -4.64 31.04
CA GLY A 386 9.97 -5.22 32.25
C GLY A 386 10.59 -4.54 33.45
N ILE A 387 10.13 -4.90 34.63
CA ILE A 387 10.57 -4.26 35.87
C ILE A 387 11.60 -5.18 36.52
N ASN A 388 12.87 -4.78 36.51
CA ASN A 388 13.93 -5.58 37.13
C ASN A 388 13.78 -5.53 38.66
N ASN A 389 13.91 -6.68 39.32
CA ASN A 389 13.95 -6.81 40.77
C ASN A 389 12.67 -6.37 41.52
N SER A 390 11.52 -6.23 40.84
CA SER A 390 10.24 -5.89 41.46
C SER A 390 9.06 -6.38 40.60
N SER A 391 7.88 -6.52 41.20
CA SER A 391 6.62 -6.54 40.46
C SER A 391 6.28 -5.13 39.96
N GLY A 392 5.33 -5.03 39.02
CA GLY A 392 4.78 -3.73 38.65
C GLY A 392 3.87 -3.76 37.42
N ASN A 393 3.39 -2.60 37.04
CA ASN A 393 2.45 -2.42 35.93
C ASN A 393 3.10 -1.57 34.83
N ILE A 394 2.88 -1.94 33.57
CA ILE A 394 3.30 -1.17 32.39
C ILE A 394 2.08 -1.05 31.48
N VAL A 395 1.66 0.19 31.16
CA VAL A 395 0.41 0.44 30.42
C VAL A 395 0.58 1.50 29.32
N ALA A 396 -0.13 1.30 28.21
CA ALA A 396 -0.34 2.29 27.16
C ALA A 396 -1.72 2.93 27.30
N ARG A 397 -1.82 4.23 27.02
CA ARG A 397 -3.07 5.00 27.01
C ARG A 397 -3.76 4.89 25.66
N PHE A 398 -5.07 4.69 25.69
CA PHE A 398 -5.96 4.68 24.53
C PHE A 398 -7.11 5.65 24.78
N ASN A 399 -7.83 6.05 23.72
CA ASN A 399 -8.95 6.97 23.81
C ASN A 399 -10.20 6.38 23.16
N ASN A 400 -11.33 6.44 23.85
CA ASN A 400 -12.65 6.32 23.26
C ASN A 400 -13.11 7.69 22.77
N TYR A 401 -12.98 7.95 21.47
CA TYR A 401 -13.46 9.21 20.86
C TYR A 401 -14.93 9.14 20.43
N SER A 402 -15.58 7.98 20.57
CA SER A 402 -16.98 7.85 20.20
C SER A 402 -17.89 8.46 21.28
N SER A 403 -19.07 8.89 20.85
CA SER A 403 -20.15 9.32 21.73
C SER A 403 -20.80 8.16 22.51
N ASN A 404 -20.39 6.92 22.26
CA ASN A 404 -20.94 5.71 22.86
C ASN A 404 -19.90 4.99 23.73
N SER A 405 -20.38 4.12 24.62
CA SER A 405 -19.50 3.17 25.29
C SER A 405 -18.97 2.14 24.29
N ILE A 406 -17.73 1.73 24.47
CA ILE A 406 -17.07 0.71 23.63
C ILE A 406 -16.77 -0.52 24.49
N PRO A 407 -17.03 -1.75 24.00
CA PRO A 407 -16.60 -2.96 24.67
C PRO A 407 -15.18 -3.34 24.23
N ILE A 408 -14.32 -3.73 25.17
CA ILE A 408 -13.05 -4.43 24.90
C ILE A 408 -13.29 -5.92 25.16
N LYS A 409 -12.87 -6.77 24.22
CA LYS A 409 -13.09 -8.23 24.24
C LYS A 409 -11.81 -9.04 24.27
N SER A 410 -10.72 -8.53 23.71
CA SER A 410 -9.39 -9.13 23.83
C SER A 410 -8.32 -8.06 23.86
N VAL A 411 -7.10 -8.48 24.21
CA VAL A 411 -5.89 -7.67 24.11
C VAL A 411 -4.84 -8.50 23.40
N GLU A 412 -4.24 -7.95 22.35
CA GLU A 412 -3.07 -8.49 21.69
C GLU A 412 -1.81 -7.78 22.17
N HIS A 413 -0.73 -8.51 22.37
CA HIS A 413 0.54 -7.95 22.84
C HIS A 413 1.69 -8.88 22.47
N SER A 414 2.89 -8.32 22.33
CA SER A 414 4.06 -9.09 21.91
C SER A 414 5.13 -9.19 23.01
N PHE A 415 5.97 -10.23 22.93
CA PHE A 415 7.16 -10.39 23.77
C PHE A 415 8.40 -10.60 22.89
N THR A 416 9.49 -9.87 23.15
CA THR A 416 10.77 -10.12 22.49
C THR A 416 11.50 -11.24 23.19
N ASN A 417 11.68 -12.34 22.47
CA ASN A 417 12.03 -13.59 23.09
C ASN A 417 13.52 -13.91 22.93
N LEU A 418 14.39 -13.11 23.55
CA LEU A 418 15.82 -13.42 23.62
C LEU A 418 16.04 -14.77 24.30
N ALA A 419 17.03 -15.54 23.86
CA ALA A 419 17.34 -16.85 24.45
C ALA A 419 17.53 -16.74 25.98
N GLY A 420 16.70 -17.45 26.74
CA GLY A 420 16.69 -17.44 28.21
C GLY A 420 15.64 -16.52 28.87
N ASN A 421 14.83 -15.79 28.08
CA ASN A 421 13.76 -14.93 28.58
C ASN A 421 12.40 -15.50 28.15
N GLY A 422 11.51 -15.88 29.07
CA GLY A 422 10.23 -16.53 28.76
C GLY A 422 9.69 -17.33 29.95
N ASN A 423 8.46 -17.85 29.85
CA ASN A 423 7.78 -18.57 30.94
C ASN A 423 7.61 -17.74 32.23
N ASN A 424 7.57 -16.41 32.11
CA ASN A 424 7.41 -15.52 33.24
C ASN A 424 5.92 -15.23 33.46
N SER A 425 5.52 -15.10 34.73
CA SER A 425 4.11 -14.88 35.10
C SER A 425 3.70 -13.42 34.94
N TYR A 426 2.57 -13.17 34.26
CA TYR A 426 2.00 -11.83 34.09
C TYR A 426 0.47 -11.87 34.09
N LYS A 427 -0.16 -10.69 34.03
CA LYS A 427 -1.60 -10.53 33.80
C LYS A 427 -1.86 -9.42 32.79
N ILE A 428 -2.96 -9.51 32.06
CA ILE A 428 -3.54 -8.38 31.33
C ILE A 428 -4.30 -7.50 32.31
N ILE A 429 -4.11 -6.20 32.22
CA ILE A 429 -4.77 -5.20 33.07
C ILE A 429 -5.34 -4.08 32.22
N ILE A 430 -6.52 -3.59 32.62
CA ILE A 430 -7.17 -2.43 32.01
C ILE A 430 -7.57 -1.47 33.13
N TYR A 431 -7.17 -0.20 33.02
CA TYR A 431 -7.57 0.87 33.93
C TYR A 431 -8.40 1.94 33.20
N GLY A 432 -9.31 2.59 33.93
CA GLY A 432 -9.91 3.85 33.50
C GLY A 432 -8.97 5.03 33.74
N ASP A 433 -9.35 6.21 33.26
CA ASP A 433 -8.67 7.47 33.60
C ASP A 433 -9.02 7.93 35.02
N ASN A 434 -8.06 8.56 35.71
CA ASN A 434 -8.27 9.15 37.03
C ASN A 434 -8.78 10.61 37.00
N GLY A 435 -9.12 11.15 35.83
CA GLY A 435 -9.49 12.54 35.58
C GLY A 435 -8.31 13.49 35.32
N SER A 436 -7.07 13.05 35.55
CA SER A 436 -5.85 13.85 35.37
C SER A 436 -4.98 13.39 34.18
N GLY A 437 -5.43 12.42 33.40
CA GLY A 437 -4.64 11.83 32.31
C GLY A 437 -3.62 10.80 32.79
N LYS A 438 -3.85 10.16 33.94
CA LYS A 438 -3.10 9.01 34.45
C LYS A 438 -4.05 7.82 34.71
N PRO A 439 -3.54 6.59 34.78
CA PRO A 439 -4.37 5.43 35.12
C PRO A 439 -5.00 5.58 36.51
N GLY A 440 -6.29 5.21 36.61
CA GLY A 440 -7.14 5.34 37.80
C GLY A 440 -7.68 3.99 38.28
N ALA A 441 -9.00 3.81 38.22
CA ALA A 441 -9.65 2.58 38.69
C ALA A 441 -9.29 1.37 37.81
N LEU A 442 -8.97 0.23 38.44
CA LEU A 442 -8.76 -1.04 37.75
C LEU A 442 -10.10 -1.57 37.26
N LEU A 443 -10.28 -1.64 35.94
CA LEU A 443 -11.50 -2.11 35.29
C LEU A 443 -11.46 -3.61 35.02
N TYR A 444 -10.27 -4.17 34.79
CA TYR A 444 -10.10 -5.60 34.53
C TYR A 444 -8.70 -6.09 34.90
N SER A 445 -8.65 -7.34 35.36
CA SER A 445 -7.41 -8.10 35.53
C SER A 445 -7.66 -9.55 35.14
N SER A 446 -6.81 -10.10 34.27
CA SER A 446 -6.91 -11.50 33.86
C SER A 446 -6.51 -12.47 34.99
N PRO A 447 -6.83 -13.77 34.84
CA PRO A 447 -6.08 -14.83 35.50
C PRO A 447 -4.58 -14.72 35.20
N THR A 448 -3.73 -15.36 36.01
CA THR A 448 -2.28 -15.39 35.77
C THR A 448 -1.97 -16.11 34.45
N LEU A 449 -1.26 -15.42 33.57
CA LEU A 449 -0.78 -15.89 32.28
C LEU A 449 0.73 -16.15 32.36
N THR A 450 1.24 -16.89 31.37
CA THR A 450 2.66 -17.23 31.25
C THR A 450 3.18 -16.72 29.92
N SER A 451 4.29 -15.97 29.93
CA SER A 451 4.88 -15.45 28.69
C SER A 451 5.42 -16.60 27.83
N PRO A 452 5.41 -16.48 26.49
CA PRO A 452 5.90 -17.53 25.61
C PRO A 452 7.32 -17.99 25.95
N ALA A 453 7.64 -19.26 25.69
CA ALA A 453 8.97 -19.80 25.91
C ALA A 453 9.98 -19.23 24.90
N GLY A 454 11.21 -18.90 25.34
CA GLY A 454 12.35 -18.40 24.55
C GLY A 454 12.60 -19.05 23.19
N THR A 455 12.28 -18.36 22.09
CA THR A 455 12.45 -18.84 20.70
C THR A 455 13.47 -18.04 19.87
N GLY A 456 13.98 -16.91 20.36
CA GLY A 456 14.89 -16.02 19.63
C GLY A 456 14.22 -14.94 18.77
N PHE A 457 12.88 -14.92 18.68
CA PHE A 457 12.09 -13.99 17.85
C PHE A 457 10.92 -13.37 18.64
N SER A 458 10.42 -12.20 18.23
CA SER A 458 9.21 -11.61 18.86
C SER A 458 8.00 -12.51 18.64
N GLN A 459 7.16 -12.67 19.67
CA GLN A 459 5.93 -13.47 19.60
C GLN A 459 4.72 -12.66 20.08
N THR A 460 3.75 -12.48 19.18
CA THR A 460 2.45 -11.87 19.49
C THR A 460 1.50 -12.90 20.09
N VAL A 461 0.79 -12.51 21.13
CA VAL A 461 -0.20 -13.32 21.84
C VAL A 461 -1.50 -12.53 21.87
N SER A 462 -2.62 -13.20 21.60
CA SER A 462 -3.97 -12.64 21.77
C SER A 462 -4.62 -13.26 23.00
N HIS A 463 -5.11 -12.42 23.92
CA HIS A 463 -5.81 -12.85 25.12
C HIS A 463 -7.26 -12.37 25.11
N THR A 464 -8.20 -13.31 24.98
CA THR A 464 -9.64 -13.04 25.17
C THR A 464 -9.93 -12.75 26.64
N LEU A 465 -10.60 -11.63 26.90
CA LEU A 465 -11.00 -11.24 28.25
C LEU A 465 -12.10 -12.16 28.77
N THR A 466 -12.03 -12.57 30.03
CA THR A 466 -13.05 -13.42 30.67
C THR A 466 -14.38 -12.69 30.88
N SER A 467 -14.37 -11.36 30.81
CA SER A 467 -15.53 -10.50 30.90
C SER A 467 -15.32 -9.30 29.99
N THR A 468 -16.38 -8.86 29.32
CA THR A 468 -16.34 -7.65 28.47
C THR A 468 -16.12 -6.42 29.34
N VAL A 469 -15.18 -5.57 28.93
CA VAL A 469 -14.87 -4.32 29.64
C VAL A 469 -15.43 -3.15 28.84
N ASN A 470 -16.44 -2.49 29.40
CA ASN A 470 -17.07 -1.34 28.75
C ASN A 470 -16.35 -0.04 29.14
N ILE A 471 -15.74 0.63 28.16
CA ILE A 471 -15.10 1.92 28.34
C ILE A 471 -16.09 3.03 27.96
N SER A 472 -16.27 3.98 28.86
CA SER A 472 -17.23 5.08 28.70
C SER A 472 -16.93 5.94 27.47
N ALA A 473 -17.99 6.53 26.90
CA ALA A 473 -17.89 7.49 25.80
C ALA A 473 -16.93 8.64 26.13
N ASN A 474 -16.22 9.16 25.13
CA ASN A 474 -15.34 10.33 25.26
C ASN A 474 -14.33 10.25 26.42
N SER A 475 -13.84 9.06 26.73
CA SER A 475 -12.96 8.80 27.88
C SER A 475 -11.62 8.20 27.48
N ARG A 476 -10.64 8.29 28.38
CA ARG A 476 -9.35 7.62 28.23
C ARG A 476 -9.35 6.33 29.03
N PHE A 477 -8.58 5.37 28.55
CA PHE A 477 -8.36 4.10 29.24
C PHE A 477 -6.93 3.64 29.02
N TYR A 478 -6.47 2.70 29.83
CA TYR A 478 -5.09 2.27 29.85
C TYR A 478 -5.04 0.75 29.81
N VAL A 479 -4.30 0.19 28.85
CA VAL A 479 -4.19 -1.25 28.63
C VAL A 479 -2.73 -1.63 28.74
N GLY A 480 -2.46 -2.73 29.41
CA GLY A 480 -1.10 -3.13 29.67
C GLY A 480 -0.98 -4.47 30.35
N ILE A 481 0.21 -4.70 30.90
CA ILE A 481 0.54 -5.90 31.62
C ILE A 481 0.91 -5.58 33.07
N ARG A 482 0.56 -6.51 33.96
CA ARG A 482 1.11 -6.59 35.30
C ARG A 482 2.15 -7.70 35.33
N GLN A 483 3.38 -7.35 35.64
CA GLN A 483 4.44 -8.30 35.94
C GLN A 483 4.31 -8.72 37.41
N ASN A 484 4.13 -10.02 37.64
CA ASN A 484 3.86 -10.55 38.98
C ASN A 484 5.14 -10.96 39.74
N ASN A 485 6.28 -11.07 39.05
CA ASN A 485 7.54 -11.50 39.62
C ASN A 485 8.63 -10.44 39.41
N SER A 486 9.85 -10.69 39.90
CA SER A 486 10.99 -9.78 39.83
C SER A 486 11.81 -9.89 38.53
N THR A 487 11.37 -10.72 37.58
CA THR A 487 12.07 -10.99 36.33
C THR A 487 11.46 -10.13 35.23
N ASN A 488 12.31 -9.43 34.47
CA ASN A 488 11.87 -8.66 33.31
C ASN A 488 11.05 -9.54 32.37
N ILE A 489 9.78 -9.18 32.18
CA ILE A 489 8.81 -9.95 31.40
C ILE A 489 9.09 -9.94 29.89
N GLY A 490 9.92 -9.03 29.40
CA GLY A 490 10.30 -8.95 27.98
C GLY A 490 9.19 -8.43 27.07
N PHE A 491 8.31 -7.56 27.58
CA PHE A 491 7.19 -6.97 26.83
C PHE A 491 7.72 -6.11 25.69
N SER A 492 7.31 -6.45 24.47
CA SER A 492 7.85 -5.85 23.25
C SER A 492 7.63 -4.35 23.17
N PHE A 493 8.62 -3.66 22.60
CA PHE A 493 8.53 -2.24 22.28
C PHE A 493 9.25 -1.90 20.98
N GLN A 494 8.88 -0.75 20.41
CA GLN A 494 9.62 -0.06 19.36
C GLN A 494 10.20 1.26 19.90
N ASN A 495 11.35 1.67 19.40
CA ASN A 495 11.99 2.93 19.80
C ASN A 495 11.16 4.12 19.32
N GLU A 496 10.97 5.10 20.20
CA GLU A 496 10.36 6.39 19.88
C GLU A 496 11.11 7.47 20.63
N ILE A 497 11.98 8.22 19.95
CA ILE A 497 12.95 9.14 20.55
C ILE A 497 12.71 10.59 20.09
N PRO A 498 12.37 11.53 20.99
CA PRO A 498 11.81 11.27 22.32
C PRO A 498 10.44 10.61 22.24
N VAL A 499 10.06 9.87 23.29
CA VAL A 499 8.73 9.27 23.39
C VAL A 499 7.67 10.35 23.59
N ARG A 500 6.49 10.17 22.99
CA ARG A 500 5.36 11.08 23.20
C ARG A 500 4.95 11.10 24.68
N SER A 501 4.71 12.30 25.22
CA SER A 501 4.28 12.45 26.60
C SER A 501 2.84 12.02 26.83
N LYS A 502 2.57 11.58 28.06
CA LYS A 502 1.27 11.15 28.60
C LYS A 502 0.63 9.96 27.88
N SER A 503 1.43 9.14 27.20
CA SER A 503 0.92 7.96 26.47
C SER A 503 1.30 6.63 27.10
N PHE A 504 2.46 6.54 27.76
CA PHE A 504 2.95 5.29 28.34
C PHE A 504 3.34 5.53 29.79
N PHE A 505 2.92 4.61 30.66
CA PHE A 505 3.09 4.75 32.09
C PHE A 505 3.56 3.44 32.71
N TYR A 506 4.30 3.54 33.80
CA TYR A 506 4.60 2.41 34.67
C TYR A 506 4.42 2.76 36.14
N SER A 507 4.21 1.73 36.96
CA SER A 507 4.19 1.80 38.42
C SER A 507 4.86 0.56 39.02
N TYR A 508 5.61 0.76 40.11
CA TYR A 508 6.24 -0.33 40.85
C TYR A 508 6.28 0.00 42.36
N PRO A 509 6.10 -0.98 43.26
CA PRO A 509 5.65 -2.34 42.98
C PRO A 509 4.23 -2.38 42.39
N ASP A 510 3.69 -3.55 42.03
CA ASP A 510 2.38 -3.67 41.36
C ASP A 510 1.19 -3.13 42.16
N THR A 511 1.36 -2.98 43.48
CA THR A 511 0.41 -2.34 44.41
C THR A 511 0.51 -0.81 44.44
N SER A 512 1.50 -0.22 43.76
CA SER A 512 1.70 1.23 43.73
C SER A 512 0.60 1.93 42.93
N ASN A 513 0.07 3.02 43.48
CA ASN A 513 -0.84 3.95 42.81
C ASN A 513 -0.11 5.15 42.19
N THR A 514 1.22 5.19 42.29
CA THR A 514 2.04 6.26 41.73
C THR A 514 2.48 5.87 40.33
N TRP A 515 2.01 6.63 39.34
CA TRP A 515 2.29 6.41 37.92
C TRP A 515 3.29 7.42 37.38
N THR A 516 4.37 6.88 36.81
CA THR A 516 5.42 7.64 36.13
C THR A 516 5.25 7.55 34.62
N ASP A 517 5.28 8.69 33.95
CA ASP A 517 5.23 8.81 32.50
C ASP A 517 6.60 8.44 31.88
N PHE A 518 6.60 7.67 30.80
CA PHE A 518 7.83 7.27 30.11
C PHE A 518 8.64 8.49 29.63
N SER A 519 7.97 9.54 29.17
CA SER A 519 8.64 10.76 28.71
C SER A 519 9.34 11.52 29.84
N GLU A 520 8.80 11.49 31.06
CA GLU A 520 9.42 12.09 32.25
C GLU A 520 10.62 11.26 32.73
N ALA A 521 10.58 9.95 32.48
CA ALA A 521 11.65 9.01 32.84
C ALA A 521 12.75 8.89 31.76
N GLY A 522 12.61 9.52 30.59
CA GLY A 522 13.51 9.34 29.45
C GLY A 522 13.48 7.93 28.85
N ALA A 523 12.37 7.21 29.03
CA ALA A 523 12.15 5.88 28.50
C ALA A 523 11.58 5.96 27.08
N ASP A 524 12.46 6.06 26.09
CA ASP A 524 12.12 6.36 24.69
C ASP A 524 11.55 5.16 23.90
N TYR A 525 10.44 4.60 24.41
CA TYR A 525 9.82 3.36 23.94
C TYR A 525 8.31 3.54 23.73
N LYS A 526 7.79 3.03 22.62
CA LYS A 526 6.35 2.81 22.41
C LYS A 526 6.03 1.32 22.52
N LEU A 527 4.96 0.98 23.23
CA LEU A 527 4.59 -0.40 23.54
C LEU A 527 3.90 -1.08 22.35
N ASP A 528 4.17 -2.36 22.12
CA ASP A 528 3.42 -3.20 21.17
C ASP A 528 2.27 -3.91 21.89
N ILE A 529 1.13 -3.23 21.95
CA ILE A 529 -0.08 -3.72 22.61
C ILE A 529 -1.31 -3.10 21.97
N ALA A 530 -2.34 -3.92 21.86
CA ALA A 530 -3.57 -3.56 21.20
C ALA A 530 -4.81 -4.09 21.90
N PRO A 531 -5.67 -3.21 22.45
CA PRO A 531 -7.04 -3.61 22.75
C PRO A 531 -7.82 -3.88 21.48
N VAL A 532 -8.62 -4.95 21.51
CA VAL A 532 -9.54 -5.34 20.45
C VAL A 532 -10.98 -5.13 20.92
N LEU A 533 -11.76 -4.46 20.08
CA LEU A 533 -13.06 -3.90 20.39
C LEU A 533 -14.18 -4.87 19.98
N GLY A 534 -15.26 -4.88 20.73
CA GLY A 534 -16.40 -5.79 20.50
C GLY A 534 -17.68 -5.08 20.07
N VAL A 535 -17.62 -4.03 19.25
CA VAL A 535 -18.83 -3.33 18.79
C VAL A 535 -19.45 -4.15 17.65
N VAL A 536 -20.47 -4.94 17.98
CA VAL A 536 -21.27 -5.83 17.10
C VAL A 536 -20.56 -6.23 15.80
N SER A 537 -19.43 -6.91 15.92
CA SER A 537 -19.10 -7.91 14.93
C SER A 537 -19.90 -9.13 15.36
N TYR A 538 -20.79 -9.57 14.49
CA TYR A 538 -21.16 -10.98 14.43
C TYR A 538 -19.84 -11.73 14.60
N VAL A 539 -19.73 -12.55 15.64
CA VAL A 539 -18.52 -13.34 15.89
C VAL A 539 -18.49 -14.43 14.83
N ASN A 540 -18.16 -14.06 13.59
CA ASN A 540 -17.86 -15.01 12.55
C ASN A 540 -16.35 -15.21 12.60
N THR A 541 -16.02 -16.22 13.40
CA THR A 541 -14.68 -16.60 13.81
C THR A 541 -13.89 -17.18 12.62
N LEU A 542 -14.56 -17.57 11.53
CA LEU A 542 -13.92 -18.06 10.31
C LEU A 542 -14.74 -17.65 9.10
N GLN A 543 -14.14 -17.00 8.10
CA GLN A 543 -14.73 -16.80 6.77
C GLN A 543 -13.64 -16.87 5.70
N GLU A 544 -13.80 -17.74 4.71
CA GLU A 544 -12.85 -17.93 3.63
C GLU A 544 -13.57 -18.27 2.32
N GLY A 545 -13.37 -17.44 1.29
CA GLY A 545 -13.95 -17.61 -0.05
C GLY A 545 -12.88 -17.75 -1.15
N PHE A 546 -11.63 -18.02 -0.77
CA PHE A 546 -10.47 -18.28 -1.63
C PHE A 546 -10.23 -17.24 -2.74
N THR A 547 -10.56 -15.97 -2.45
CA THR A 547 -10.46 -14.87 -3.41
C THR A 547 -9.00 -14.47 -3.68
N SER A 548 -8.11 -14.65 -2.70
CA SER A 548 -6.67 -14.47 -2.83
C SER A 548 -6.05 -15.56 -3.70
N VAL A 549 -5.05 -15.21 -4.52
CA VAL A 549 -4.27 -16.18 -5.31
C VAL A 549 -3.30 -17.02 -4.47
N THR A 550 -3.08 -16.65 -3.20
CA THR A 550 -2.18 -17.37 -2.27
C THR A 550 -2.89 -18.59 -1.68
N PHE A 551 -2.21 -19.74 -1.65
CA PHE A 551 -2.78 -20.98 -1.11
C PHE A 551 -1.76 -21.83 -0.33
N PRO A 552 -2.11 -22.32 0.87
CA PRO A 552 -3.33 -22.00 1.63
C PRO A 552 -3.44 -20.50 1.96
N PRO A 553 -4.64 -19.99 2.26
CA PRO A 553 -4.81 -18.61 2.72
C PRO A 553 -3.96 -18.30 3.96
N THR A 554 -3.66 -17.02 4.19
CA THR A 554 -2.87 -16.60 5.36
C THR A 554 -3.49 -17.13 6.65
N GLY A 555 -2.68 -17.77 7.51
CA GLY A 555 -3.13 -18.38 8.77
C GLY A 555 -3.71 -19.79 8.63
N TRP A 556 -4.03 -20.25 7.42
CA TRP A 556 -4.40 -21.63 7.14
C TRP A 556 -3.16 -22.47 6.84
N SER A 557 -3.28 -23.79 6.97
CA SER A 557 -2.18 -24.71 6.65
C SER A 557 -2.66 -25.96 5.94
N ALA A 558 -1.82 -26.49 5.05
CA ALA A 558 -2.00 -27.80 4.46
C ALA A 558 -1.07 -28.79 5.16
N VAL A 559 -1.64 -29.84 5.76
CA VAL A 559 -0.90 -30.90 6.44
C VAL A 559 -0.87 -32.13 5.53
N PHE A 560 0.32 -32.50 5.08
CA PHE A 560 0.52 -33.59 4.12
C PHE A 560 1.89 -34.27 4.29
N THR A 561 2.02 -35.48 3.73
CA THR A 561 3.29 -36.18 3.55
C THR A 561 3.49 -36.47 2.06
N GLY A 562 4.71 -36.26 1.54
CA GLY A 562 5.00 -36.45 0.11
C GLY A 562 4.44 -35.32 -0.76
N THR A 563 3.84 -35.67 -1.89
CA THR A 563 3.26 -34.70 -2.84
C THR A 563 2.02 -34.03 -2.24
N ASN A 564 1.95 -32.71 -2.23
CA ASN A 564 0.74 -31.97 -1.83
C ASN A 564 -0.33 -32.02 -2.93
N TYR A 565 -1.55 -32.42 -2.58
CA TYR A 565 -2.70 -32.48 -3.51
C TYR A 565 -3.76 -31.42 -3.22
N TRP A 566 -3.56 -30.57 -2.20
CA TRP A 566 -4.35 -29.36 -1.99
C TRP A 566 -3.80 -28.22 -2.83
N SER A 567 -4.67 -27.56 -3.60
CA SER A 567 -4.32 -26.37 -4.38
C SER A 567 -5.48 -25.39 -4.45
N ARG A 568 -5.20 -24.14 -4.79
CA ARG A 568 -6.25 -23.22 -5.26
C ARG A 568 -6.72 -23.59 -6.66
N ASN A 569 -7.98 -23.34 -6.97
CA ASN A 569 -8.53 -23.31 -8.31
C ASN A 569 -9.27 -21.99 -8.57
N SER A 570 -9.46 -21.61 -9.84
CA SER A 570 -10.15 -20.37 -10.23
C SER A 570 -11.67 -20.51 -10.30
N VAL A 571 -12.20 -21.73 -10.31
CA VAL A 571 -13.65 -21.95 -10.24
C VAL A 571 -14.13 -21.62 -8.82
N SER A 572 -15.26 -20.94 -8.71
CA SER A 572 -15.89 -20.56 -7.45
C SER A 572 -17.29 -21.15 -7.35
N SER A 573 -17.78 -21.27 -6.11
CA SER A 573 -19.13 -21.72 -5.77
C SER A 573 -20.20 -20.94 -6.53
N PHE A 574 -21.12 -21.65 -7.16
CA PHE A 574 -22.25 -21.08 -7.91
C PHE A 574 -21.90 -20.05 -8.99
N GLY A 575 -20.62 -19.97 -9.41
CA GLY A 575 -20.13 -18.93 -10.32
C GLY A 575 -19.90 -17.57 -9.67
N ILE A 576 -19.88 -17.50 -8.33
CA ILE A 576 -19.73 -16.28 -7.53
C ILE A 576 -18.40 -16.34 -6.78
N GLY A 577 -17.51 -15.38 -7.03
CA GLY A 577 -16.17 -15.33 -6.44
C GLY A 577 -15.07 -15.53 -7.48
N SER A 578 -13.83 -15.72 -7.02
CA SER A 578 -12.65 -15.80 -7.90
C SER A 578 -11.80 -17.06 -7.69
N GLY A 579 -12.20 -17.97 -6.81
CA GLY A 579 -11.50 -19.24 -6.60
C GLY A 579 -12.06 -20.11 -5.50
N SER A 580 -11.51 -21.31 -5.38
CA SER A 580 -11.88 -22.32 -4.39
C SER A 580 -10.67 -23.15 -3.96
N ALA A 581 -10.80 -23.90 -2.87
CA ALA A 581 -9.86 -24.95 -2.51
C ALA A 581 -10.20 -26.24 -3.27
N LYS A 582 -9.20 -26.82 -3.93
CA LYS A 582 -9.30 -28.11 -4.63
C LYS A 582 -8.44 -29.15 -3.93
N PHE A 583 -9.01 -30.33 -3.67
CA PHE A 583 -8.23 -31.54 -3.42
C PHE A 583 -8.24 -32.45 -4.64
N ASN A 584 -7.05 -32.78 -5.14
CA ASN A 584 -6.89 -33.58 -6.35
C ASN A 584 -6.93 -35.09 -6.06
N TYR A 585 -8.12 -35.64 -5.83
CA TYR A 585 -8.32 -37.09 -5.70
C TYR A 585 -8.02 -37.85 -6.99
N PHE A 586 -8.16 -37.20 -8.16
CA PHE A 586 -7.98 -37.85 -9.46
C PHE A 586 -6.55 -38.40 -9.66
N SER A 587 -5.54 -37.77 -9.07
CA SER A 587 -4.16 -38.26 -9.11
C SER A 587 -3.54 -38.58 -7.75
N ALA A 588 -4.30 -38.44 -6.65
CA ALA A 588 -3.84 -38.85 -5.32
C ALA A 588 -3.99 -40.37 -5.15
N PRO A 589 -2.91 -41.13 -4.88
CA PRO A 589 -2.98 -42.58 -4.68
C PRO A 589 -3.99 -42.99 -3.60
N VAL A 590 -4.54 -44.21 -3.70
CA VAL A 590 -5.44 -44.78 -2.69
C VAL A 590 -4.81 -44.68 -1.30
N SER A 591 -5.61 -44.31 -0.30
CA SER A 591 -5.23 -44.06 1.10
C SER A 591 -4.41 -42.78 1.35
N THR A 592 -4.13 -41.97 0.32
CA THR A 592 -3.50 -40.65 0.52
C THR A 592 -4.39 -39.81 1.42
N THR A 593 -3.83 -39.40 2.57
CA THR A 593 -4.54 -38.64 3.59
C THR A 593 -3.85 -37.30 3.80
N GLN A 594 -4.56 -36.21 3.54
CA GLN A 594 -4.05 -34.84 3.73
C GLN A 594 -5.13 -33.96 4.32
N SER A 595 -4.75 -32.83 4.87
CA SER A 595 -5.71 -31.94 5.53
C SER A 595 -5.48 -30.49 5.16
N LEU A 596 -6.57 -29.76 4.97
CA LEU A 596 -6.60 -28.31 5.00
C LEU A 596 -7.12 -27.89 6.38
N VAL A 597 -6.29 -27.15 7.13
CA VAL A 597 -6.58 -26.72 8.50
C VAL A 597 -6.81 -25.21 8.48
N THR A 598 -7.89 -24.78 9.11
CA THR A 598 -8.26 -23.36 9.19
C THR A 598 -7.28 -22.60 10.08
N LEU A 599 -7.27 -21.27 9.97
CA LEU A 599 -6.76 -20.43 11.06
C LEU A 599 -7.46 -20.76 12.39
N THR A 600 -6.83 -20.42 13.52
CA THR A 600 -7.48 -20.47 14.83
C THR A 600 -8.42 -19.30 14.99
N PHE A 601 -9.55 -19.53 15.64
CA PHE A 601 -10.61 -18.56 15.75
C PHE A 601 -11.28 -18.56 17.13
N PRO A 602 -11.99 -17.49 17.54
CA PRO A 602 -12.61 -17.45 18.87
C PRO A 602 -13.52 -18.66 19.12
N ALA A 603 -13.46 -19.20 20.33
CA ALA A 603 -14.21 -20.39 20.70
C ALA A 603 -15.71 -20.21 20.43
N THR A 604 -16.34 -21.19 19.78
CA THR A 604 -17.78 -21.17 19.46
C THR A 604 -18.66 -21.25 20.71
N ASP A 605 -19.80 -20.59 20.65
CA ASP A 605 -20.90 -20.69 21.60
C ASP A 605 -21.99 -21.65 21.11
N SER A 606 -22.96 -21.93 21.98
CA SER A 606 -24.13 -22.72 21.62
C SER A 606 -24.94 -22.00 20.54
N GLY A 607 -25.24 -22.71 19.44
CA GLY A 607 -25.96 -22.13 18.31
C GLY A 607 -25.07 -21.74 17.14
N ASN A 608 -23.74 -21.88 17.22
CA ASN A 608 -22.89 -21.69 16.04
C ASN A 608 -22.93 -22.87 15.06
N TYR A 609 -22.76 -22.56 13.77
CA TYR A 609 -22.74 -23.51 12.67
C TYR A 609 -21.53 -23.26 11.78
N LEU A 610 -20.98 -24.33 11.23
CA LEU A 610 -20.10 -24.31 10.06
C LEU A 610 -20.98 -24.40 8.80
N SER A 611 -20.80 -23.47 7.87
CA SER A 611 -21.26 -23.60 6.48
C SER A 611 -20.08 -23.69 5.53
N PHE A 612 -20.23 -24.41 4.43
CA PHE A 612 -19.31 -24.36 3.29
C PHE A 612 -19.99 -24.88 2.03
N ASP A 613 -19.56 -24.38 0.89
CA ASP A 613 -19.97 -24.88 -0.41
C ASP A 613 -19.05 -26.02 -0.86
N LEU A 614 -19.64 -27.06 -1.41
CA LEU A 614 -18.96 -28.27 -1.84
C LEU A 614 -19.41 -28.65 -3.26
N ALA A 615 -18.46 -29.05 -4.09
CA ALA A 615 -18.74 -29.71 -5.36
C ALA A 615 -17.83 -30.92 -5.57
N TYR A 616 -18.44 -32.04 -5.97
CA TYR A 616 -17.74 -33.30 -6.23
C TYR A 616 -18.58 -34.20 -7.16
N ALA A 617 -17.91 -34.76 -8.18
CA ALA A 617 -18.42 -35.86 -8.99
C ALA A 617 -17.54 -37.08 -8.74
N PRO A 618 -18.08 -38.26 -8.42
CA PRO A 618 -17.24 -39.45 -8.23
C PRO A 618 -16.62 -39.92 -9.55
N ASN A 619 -15.50 -40.63 -9.47
CA ASN A 619 -15.03 -41.45 -10.59
C ASN A 619 -15.89 -42.72 -10.74
N THR A 620 -15.71 -43.43 -11.83
CA THR A 620 -16.39 -44.72 -12.13
C THR A 620 -16.04 -45.83 -11.13
N SER A 621 -14.92 -45.71 -10.41
CA SER A 621 -14.51 -46.59 -9.31
C SER A 621 -13.79 -45.80 -8.20
N GLY A 622 -13.60 -46.42 -7.03
CA GLY A 622 -13.00 -45.77 -5.86
C GLY A 622 -14.03 -45.13 -4.93
N THR A 623 -13.61 -44.81 -3.70
CA THR A 623 -14.43 -44.08 -2.73
C THR A 623 -13.59 -43.04 -2.03
N ASP A 624 -13.79 -41.77 -2.37
CA ASP A 624 -13.14 -40.66 -1.71
C ASP A 624 -13.91 -40.29 -0.43
N SER A 625 -13.22 -39.70 0.54
CA SER A 625 -13.85 -39.25 1.79
C SER A 625 -13.28 -37.94 2.30
N LEU A 626 -14.16 -37.06 2.76
CA LEU A 626 -13.82 -35.82 3.46
C LEU A 626 -14.31 -35.91 4.91
N LYS A 627 -13.39 -35.89 5.87
CA LYS A 627 -13.73 -35.75 7.29
C LYS A 627 -13.65 -34.28 7.69
N ILE A 628 -14.67 -33.81 8.38
CA ILE A 628 -14.68 -32.52 9.04
C ILE A 628 -14.39 -32.78 10.51
N GLU A 629 -13.30 -32.24 11.02
CA GLU A 629 -12.86 -32.43 12.39
C GLU A 629 -12.73 -31.07 13.08
N THR A 630 -13.03 -31.00 14.37
CA THR A 630 -13.02 -29.76 15.17
C THR A 630 -12.00 -29.88 16.31
N SER A 631 -11.42 -28.75 16.69
CA SER A 631 -10.50 -28.62 17.82
C SER A 631 -11.06 -27.60 18.82
N THR A 632 -10.86 -27.85 20.11
CA THR A 632 -11.10 -26.89 21.20
C THR A 632 -9.82 -26.38 21.85
N ASN A 633 -8.66 -26.80 21.35
CA ASN A 633 -7.33 -26.49 21.91
C ASN A 633 -6.33 -26.03 20.84
N SER A 634 -6.80 -25.19 19.92
CA SER A 634 -5.96 -24.53 18.90
C SER A 634 -5.14 -25.51 18.05
N GLY A 635 -5.70 -26.66 17.72
CA GLY A 635 -5.14 -27.62 16.77
C GLY A 635 -4.24 -28.68 17.37
N ILE A 636 -4.07 -28.70 18.70
CA ILE A 636 -3.30 -29.75 19.39
C ILE A 636 -3.97 -31.12 19.18
N SER A 637 -5.30 -31.18 19.26
CA SER A 637 -6.07 -32.40 19.00
C SER A 637 -7.38 -32.09 18.29
N PHE A 638 -7.83 -33.03 17.45
CA PHE A 638 -9.07 -32.89 16.67
C PHE A 638 -10.02 -34.05 16.94
N SER A 639 -11.32 -33.74 17.02
CA SER A 639 -12.42 -34.70 17.12
C SER A 639 -13.25 -34.69 15.84
N ASN A 640 -13.76 -35.84 15.40
CA ASN A 640 -14.58 -35.92 14.19
C ASN A 640 -15.97 -35.29 14.41
N LEU A 641 -16.31 -34.27 13.61
CA LEU A 641 -17.64 -33.67 13.57
C LEU A 641 -18.55 -34.44 12.62
N THR A 642 -18.09 -34.68 11.39
CA THR A 642 -18.84 -35.44 10.38
C THR A 642 -17.90 -36.04 9.34
N SER A 643 -18.36 -37.04 8.62
CA SER A 643 -17.61 -37.69 7.53
C SER A 643 -18.48 -37.81 6.29
N LEU A 644 -17.98 -37.27 5.20
CA LEU A 644 -18.62 -37.31 3.89
C LEU A 644 -17.87 -38.28 2.99
N PHE A 645 -18.60 -38.99 2.13
CA PHE A 645 -18.04 -39.93 1.18
C PHE A 645 -18.66 -39.73 -0.20
N GLY A 646 -17.97 -40.19 -1.23
CA GLY A 646 -18.47 -40.15 -2.59
C GLY A 646 -17.93 -41.29 -3.45
N ASN A 647 -18.84 -42.02 -4.08
CA ASN A 647 -18.53 -43.07 -5.06
C ASN A 647 -19.62 -43.14 -6.15
N SER A 648 -19.42 -44.00 -7.15
CA SER A 648 -20.34 -44.13 -8.28
C SER A 648 -21.74 -44.67 -7.92
N ALA A 649 -21.88 -45.35 -6.79
CA ALA A 649 -23.18 -45.80 -6.26
C ALA A 649 -23.91 -44.71 -5.45
N GLY A 650 -23.26 -43.58 -5.18
CA GLY A 650 -23.81 -42.46 -4.41
C GLY A 650 -22.88 -42.00 -3.29
N GLY A 651 -23.28 -40.94 -2.60
CA GLY A 651 -22.54 -40.46 -1.44
C GLY A 651 -22.94 -39.05 -1.04
N THR A 652 -22.64 -38.69 0.21
CA THR A 652 -23.00 -37.39 0.78
C THR A 652 -22.20 -36.21 0.19
N MET A 653 -21.08 -36.50 -0.51
CA MET A 653 -20.32 -35.51 -1.29
C MET A 653 -20.82 -35.36 -2.74
N ASN A 654 -21.55 -36.33 -3.31
CA ASN A 654 -21.89 -36.30 -4.73
C ASN A 654 -22.84 -35.14 -5.05
N THR A 655 -22.39 -34.19 -5.86
CA THR A 655 -23.18 -33.07 -6.38
C THR A 655 -23.37 -33.12 -7.89
N ALA A 656 -22.65 -34.01 -8.58
CA ALA A 656 -22.78 -34.26 -10.01
C ALA A 656 -22.65 -35.78 -10.33
N PRO A 657 -23.14 -36.23 -11.50
CA PRO A 657 -23.01 -37.62 -11.93
C PRO A 657 -21.56 -38.09 -12.06
N ALA A 658 -21.34 -39.41 -11.97
CA ALA A 658 -20.01 -39.99 -12.07
C ALA A 658 -19.33 -39.68 -13.43
N SER A 659 -18.04 -39.37 -13.40
CA SER A 659 -17.24 -39.08 -14.60
C SER A 659 -15.87 -39.74 -14.52
N GLY A 660 -15.46 -40.40 -15.62
CA GLY A 660 -14.12 -40.96 -15.78
C GLY A 660 -13.03 -39.94 -16.13
N ALA A 661 -13.41 -38.70 -16.49
CA ALA A 661 -12.49 -37.61 -16.76
C ALA A 661 -12.26 -36.75 -15.51
N SER A 662 -11.14 -36.03 -15.44
CA SER A 662 -10.86 -35.10 -14.33
C SER A 662 -11.99 -34.08 -14.20
N TYR A 663 -12.62 -34.05 -13.03
CA TYR A 663 -13.78 -33.23 -12.73
C TYR A 663 -13.38 -31.76 -12.47
N THR A 664 -14.21 -30.84 -12.97
CA THR A 664 -14.20 -29.41 -12.66
C THR A 664 -15.67 -28.95 -12.66
N PRO A 665 -16.17 -28.32 -11.58
CA PRO A 665 -17.60 -28.06 -11.43
C PRO A 665 -18.09 -26.91 -12.30
N THR A 666 -19.34 -27.00 -12.79
CA THR A 666 -20.10 -25.84 -13.29
C THR A 666 -20.80 -25.12 -12.14
N SER A 667 -21.32 -23.91 -12.38
CA SER A 667 -22.06 -23.13 -11.37
C SER A 667 -23.28 -23.88 -10.79
N THR A 668 -23.87 -24.82 -11.53
CA THR A 668 -25.04 -25.60 -11.11
C THR A 668 -24.73 -26.87 -10.32
N GLN A 669 -23.45 -27.20 -10.14
CA GLN A 669 -23.01 -28.46 -9.52
C GLN A 669 -22.47 -28.28 -8.09
N TRP A 670 -22.75 -27.15 -7.47
CA TRP A 670 -22.38 -26.85 -6.08
C TRP A 670 -23.53 -27.09 -5.13
N LEU A 671 -23.21 -27.46 -3.89
CA LEU A 671 -24.18 -27.60 -2.80
C LEU A 671 -23.59 -27.02 -1.52
N THR A 672 -24.39 -26.23 -0.80
CA THR A 672 -24.03 -25.75 0.53
C THR A 672 -24.29 -26.84 1.57
N LYS A 673 -23.29 -27.08 2.43
CA LYS A 673 -23.39 -27.95 3.60
C LYS A 673 -23.32 -27.12 4.87
N THR A 674 -24.16 -27.46 5.85
CA THR A 674 -24.21 -26.75 7.12
C THR A 674 -24.25 -27.74 8.29
N TYR A 675 -23.42 -27.53 9.31
CA TYR A 675 -23.31 -28.39 10.49
C TYR A 675 -23.25 -27.56 11.77
N ALA A 676 -24.02 -27.94 12.79
CA ALA A 676 -23.91 -27.34 14.11
C ALA A 676 -22.52 -27.62 14.70
N LEU A 677 -21.90 -26.61 15.31
CA LEU A 677 -20.61 -26.74 15.98
C LEU A 677 -20.80 -26.94 17.49
N PRO A 678 -20.04 -27.86 18.12
CA PRO A 678 -19.96 -27.94 19.58
C PRO A 678 -19.45 -26.63 20.19
N VAL A 679 -19.83 -26.35 21.43
CA VAL A 679 -19.28 -25.22 22.21
C VAL A 679 -17.77 -25.42 22.42
N GLY A 680 -17.01 -24.34 22.32
CA GLY A 680 -15.57 -24.32 22.58
C GLY A 680 -14.69 -24.58 21.35
N VAL A 681 -15.27 -24.84 20.17
CA VAL A 681 -14.50 -25.09 18.95
C VAL A 681 -13.79 -23.81 18.52
N ASN A 682 -12.48 -23.91 18.28
CA ASN A 682 -11.62 -22.79 17.90
C ASN A 682 -10.75 -23.07 16.67
N GLN A 683 -10.90 -24.25 16.04
CA GLN A 683 -10.25 -24.57 14.77
C GLN A 683 -10.94 -25.75 14.09
N ILE A 684 -10.93 -25.80 12.76
CA ILE A 684 -11.54 -26.86 11.95
C ILE A 684 -10.49 -27.45 11.00
N ARG A 685 -10.60 -28.75 10.73
CA ARG A 685 -9.75 -29.51 9.81
C ARG A 685 -10.60 -30.25 8.78
N PHE A 686 -10.35 -29.97 7.51
CA PHE A 686 -10.91 -30.65 6.35
C PHE A 686 -9.93 -31.73 5.90
N LYS A 687 -10.15 -32.97 6.33
CA LYS A 687 -9.25 -34.10 6.08
C LYS A 687 -9.73 -34.94 4.91
N ALA A 688 -9.04 -34.81 3.78
CA ALA A 688 -9.27 -35.56 2.56
C ALA A 688 -8.57 -36.93 2.60
N ILE A 689 -9.27 -37.98 2.17
CA ILE A 689 -8.79 -39.37 2.11
C ILE A 689 -9.12 -39.93 0.73
N SER A 690 -8.10 -40.19 -0.07
CA SER A 690 -8.26 -40.62 -1.46
C SER A 690 -8.63 -42.09 -1.57
N GLY A 691 -9.68 -42.38 -2.33
CA GLY A 691 -9.97 -43.68 -2.91
C GLY A 691 -9.59 -43.77 -4.38
N LEU A 692 -8.76 -42.84 -4.88
CA LEU A 692 -8.42 -42.65 -6.29
C LEU A 692 -9.66 -42.30 -7.14
N GLY A 693 -10.56 -41.47 -6.59
CA GLY A 693 -11.75 -41.01 -7.28
C GLY A 693 -11.50 -39.75 -8.11
N ASN A 694 -12.15 -38.63 -7.78
CA ASN A 694 -12.13 -37.42 -8.60
C ASN A 694 -12.15 -36.13 -7.78
N ASN A 695 -11.75 -35.01 -8.38
CA ASN A 695 -11.44 -33.77 -7.65
C ASN A 695 -12.61 -33.28 -6.76
N LEU A 696 -12.28 -32.88 -5.53
CA LEU A 696 -13.18 -32.22 -4.60
C LEU A 696 -12.89 -30.72 -4.59
N TYR A 697 -13.96 -29.92 -4.56
CA TYR A 697 -13.88 -28.47 -4.44
C TYR A 697 -14.64 -27.99 -3.21
N LEU A 698 -14.04 -27.06 -2.47
CA LEU A 698 -14.60 -26.40 -1.28
C LEU A 698 -14.48 -24.89 -1.44
N ASP A 699 -15.54 -24.16 -1.10
CA ASP A 699 -15.59 -22.70 -1.17
C ASP A 699 -16.52 -22.12 -0.09
N SER A 700 -16.54 -20.81 0.10
CA SER A 700 -17.44 -20.09 1.02
C SER A 700 -17.50 -20.69 2.43
N ILE A 701 -16.35 -21.06 2.99
CA ILE A 701 -16.26 -21.68 4.31
C ILE A 701 -16.50 -20.60 5.36
N CYS A 702 -17.53 -20.75 6.19
CA CYS A 702 -17.85 -19.81 7.25
C CYS A 702 -18.31 -20.48 8.56
N VAL A 703 -18.02 -19.83 9.68
CA VAL A 703 -18.63 -20.14 10.98
C VAL A 703 -19.55 -18.97 11.36
N PHE A 704 -20.82 -19.26 11.66
CA PHE A 704 -21.84 -18.23 11.91
C PHE A 704 -22.88 -18.63 12.97
N ASP A 705 -23.71 -17.69 13.42
CA ASP A 705 -24.86 -17.91 14.32
C ASP A 705 -26.18 -17.60 13.58
N PRO A 706 -27.06 -18.59 13.34
CA PRO A 706 -28.36 -18.40 12.67
C PRO A 706 -29.44 -17.78 13.57
N SER A 707 -29.20 -17.59 14.88
CA SER A 707 -30.12 -16.86 15.75
C SER A 707 -30.15 -15.36 15.46
N ILE A 708 -29.26 -14.89 14.57
CA ILE A 708 -29.21 -13.52 14.14
C ILE A 708 -30.02 -13.33 12.85
N THR A 709 -31.01 -12.44 12.89
CA THR A 709 -31.92 -12.19 11.77
C THR A 709 -31.19 -11.48 10.62
N PRO A 710 -31.28 -11.97 9.36
CA PRO A 710 -30.63 -11.33 8.22
C PRO A 710 -31.23 -9.96 7.92
N PHE A 711 -30.46 -9.12 7.25
CA PHE A 711 -30.95 -7.87 6.68
C PHE A 711 -31.71 -8.16 5.40
N VAL A 712 -32.96 -7.72 5.34
CA VAL A 712 -33.91 -7.97 4.26
C VAL A 712 -34.04 -6.71 3.42
N LEU A 713 -33.55 -6.74 2.18
CA LEU A 713 -33.88 -5.75 1.16
C LEU A 713 -35.04 -6.26 0.32
N ASN A 714 -36.17 -5.56 0.41
CA ASN A 714 -37.32 -5.75 -0.48
C ASN A 714 -37.20 -4.78 -1.64
N LEU A 715 -37.02 -5.29 -2.85
CA LEU A 715 -36.82 -4.49 -4.05
C LEU A 715 -37.96 -4.71 -5.03
N LYS A 716 -38.40 -3.64 -5.69
CA LYS A 716 -39.27 -3.75 -6.87
C LYS A 716 -38.61 -3.11 -8.08
N LEU A 717 -38.51 -3.83 -9.19
CA LEU A 717 -37.91 -3.37 -10.44
C LEU A 717 -38.42 -4.18 -11.64
N PHE A 718 -38.28 -3.62 -12.84
CA PHE A 718 -38.65 -4.27 -14.10
C PHE A 718 -37.52 -4.13 -15.12
N MET A 719 -37.31 -5.17 -15.91
CA MET A 719 -36.43 -5.17 -17.09
C MET A 719 -37.29 -4.80 -18.29
N GLU A 720 -36.82 -3.88 -19.13
CA GLU A 720 -37.57 -3.42 -20.28
C GLU A 720 -38.01 -4.59 -21.15
N GLY A 721 -37.09 -5.44 -21.59
CA GLY A 721 -37.41 -6.55 -22.47
C GLY A 721 -38.39 -7.56 -21.87
N PHE A 722 -38.23 -7.90 -20.59
CA PHE A 722 -38.98 -8.98 -19.92
C PHE A 722 -40.35 -8.54 -19.40
N TYR A 723 -40.69 -7.25 -19.49
CA TYR A 723 -41.97 -6.73 -19.03
C TYR A 723 -43.00 -6.71 -20.15
N ASP A 724 -44.09 -7.45 -19.95
CA ASP A 724 -45.26 -7.48 -20.85
C ASP A 724 -46.33 -6.49 -20.37
N THR A 725 -46.60 -5.48 -21.21
CA THR A 725 -47.58 -4.43 -20.93
C THR A 725 -49.03 -4.88 -21.06
N GLY A 726 -49.30 -5.95 -21.81
CA GLY A 726 -50.63 -6.51 -22.01
C GLY A 726 -51.09 -7.34 -20.81
N THR A 727 -50.18 -8.12 -20.22
CA THR A 727 -50.46 -8.90 -19.02
C THR A 727 -50.09 -8.17 -17.72
N ASN A 728 -49.34 -7.07 -17.81
CA ASN A 728 -48.80 -6.32 -16.66
C ASN A 728 -47.97 -7.23 -15.74
N THR A 729 -47.15 -8.09 -16.34
CA THR A 729 -46.28 -9.04 -15.63
C THR A 729 -44.84 -9.00 -16.15
N LEU A 730 -43.91 -9.31 -15.25
CA LEU A 730 -42.48 -9.50 -15.54
C LEU A 730 -42.20 -11.00 -15.71
N ILE A 731 -41.45 -11.39 -16.74
CA ILE A 731 -40.87 -12.73 -16.82
C ILE A 731 -39.84 -12.88 -15.68
N SER A 732 -40.06 -13.85 -14.80
CA SER A 732 -39.27 -14.00 -13.58
C SER A 732 -37.85 -14.45 -13.89
N ASP A 733 -36.86 -13.68 -13.43
CA ASP A 733 -35.44 -13.99 -13.59
C ASP A 733 -34.62 -13.52 -12.38
N THR A 734 -33.36 -13.94 -12.34
CA THR A 734 -32.40 -13.61 -11.30
C THR A 734 -31.69 -12.29 -11.56
N VAL A 735 -31.68 -11.42 -10.55
CA VAL A 735 -30.90 -10.17 -10.56
C VAL A 735 -29.83 -10.23 -9.48
N SER A 736 -28.67 -9.65 -9.78
CA SER A 736 -27.56 -9.51 -8.84
C SER A 736 -27.59 -8.10 -8.27
N LEU A 737 -27.74 -8.00 -6.95
CA LEU A 737 -27.70 -6.74 -6.23
C LEU A 737 -26.39 -6.62 -5.46
N SER A 738 -25.75 -5.46 -5.58
CA SER A 738 -24.65 -5.08 -4.71
C SER A 738 -25.02 -3.83 -3.93
N LEU A 739 -24.88 -3.87 -2.62
CA LEU A 739 -24.96 -2.68 -1.79
C LEU A 739 -23.61 -1.97 -1.83
N ARG A 740 -23.63 -0.70 -2.19
CA ARG A 740 -22.46 0.14 -2.38
C ARG A 740 -22.44 1.19 -1.27
N ASN A 741 -21.29 1.41 -0.63
CA ASN A 741 -21.19 2.43 0.42
C ASN A 741 -21.61 3.81 -0.12
N SER A 742 -22.02 4.72 0.76
CA SER A 742 -22.50 6.06 0.41
C SER A 742 -21.42 7.05 -0.04
N VAL A 743 -20.13 6.66 0.03
CA VAL A 743 -18.99 7.55 -0.24
C VAL A 743 -18.05 6.91 -1.25
N SER A 744 -17.59 7.70 -2.23
CA SER A 744 -16.58 7.29 -3.23
C SER A 744 -15.36 6.68 -2.52
N PRO A 745 -14.85 5.52 -2.96
CA PRO A 745 -15.08 4.83 -4.24
C PRO A 745 -16.30 3.88 -4.27
N TYR A 746 -17.26 4.06 -3.36
CA TYR A 746 -18.50 3.28 -3.27
C TYR A 746 -18.22 1.77 -3.23
N LEU A 747 -17.41 1.35 -2.27
CA LEU A 747 -17.04 -0.07 -2.09
C LEU A 747 -18.28 -0.95 -1.89
N ILE A 748 -18.20 -2.19 -2.34
CA ILE A 748 -19.26 -3.19 -2.16
C ILE A 748 -19.28 -3.59 -0.68
N ALA A 749 -20.42 -3.35 -0.02
CA ALA A 749 -20.71 -3.79 1.34
C ALA A 749 -21.24 -5.22 1.38
N GLY A 750 -21.88 -5.67 0.29
CA GLY A 750 -22.34 -7.04 0.12
C GLY A 750 -22.98 -7.23 -1.24
N THR A 751 -22.97 -8.46 -1.75
CA THR A 751 -23.60 -8.84 -3.01
C THR A 751 -24.48 -10.06 -2.81
N VAL A 752 -25.71 -10.01 -3.33
CA VAL A 752 -26.70 -11.08 -3.25
C VAL A 752 -27.38 -11.22 -4.60
N LYS A 753 -27.60 -12.46 -5.04
CA LYS A 753 -28.39 -12.77 -6.23
C LYS A 753 -29.69 -13.45 -5.82
N SER A 754 -30.82 -12.98 -6.33
CA SER A 754 -32.15 -13.54 -6.03
C SER A 754 -33.09 -13.33 -7.21
N THR A 755 -34.22 -14.04 -7.21
CA THR A 755 -35.22 -14.01 -8.29
C THR A 755 -36.26 -12.93 -8.04
N LEU A 756 -36.69 -12.24 -9.11
CA LEU A 756 -37.87 -11.37 -9.10
C LEU A 756 -39.11 -12.18 -9.46
N ASN A 757 -40.24 -11.89 -8.81
CA ASN A 757 -41.52 -12.49 -9.17
C ASN A 757 -42.20 -11.75 -10.34
N SER A 758 -43.34 -12.26 -10.80
CA SER A 758 -44.09 -11.68 -11.92
C SER A 758 -44.62 -10.26 -11.70
N SER A 759 -44.60 -9.76 -10.46
CA SER A 759 -44.94 -8.37 -10.13
C SER A 759 -43.70 -7.47 -9.98
N GLY A 760 -42.52 -7.97 -10.35
CA GLY A 760 -41.24 -7.26 -10.25
C GLY A 760 -40.67 -7.20 -8.83
N ASN A 761 -41.25 -7.90 -7.85
CA ASN A 761 -40.78 -7.87 -6.47
C ASN A 761 -39.74 -8.99 -6.22
N GLY A 762 -38.68 -8.66 -5.50
CA GLY A 762 -37.70 -9.60 -5.00
C GLY A 762 -37.30 -9.32 -3.55
N THR A 763 -36.90 -10.38 -2.85
CA THR A 763 -36.36 -10.30 -1.49
C THR A 763 -34.91 -10.76 -1.50
N PHE A 764 -34.04 -9.92 -0.93
CA PHE A 764 -32.59 -10.11 -0.92
C PHE A 764 -32.10 -10.10 0.51
N LEU A 765 -31.45 -11.19 0.91
CA LEU A 765 -30.99 -11.40 2.27
C LEU A 765 -29.50 -11.14 2.37
N TYR A 766 -29.14 -10.09 3.11
CA TYR A 766 -27.77 -9.74 3.39
C TYR A 766 -27.44 -10.11 4.84
N ASN A 767 -26.25 -10.67 5.01
CA ASN A 767 -25.69 -10.88 6.34
C ASN A 767 -24.68 -9.77 6.63
N PHE A 768 -24.44 -9.48 7.91
CA PHE A 768 -23.32 -8.63 8.34
C PHE A 768 -23.40 -7.15 7.91
N LEU A 769 -24.62 -6.59 7.80
CA LEU A 769 -24.84 -5.14 7.59
C LEU A 769 -25.17 -4.43 8.92
N SER A 770 -25.42 -3.12 8.86
CA SER A 770 -25.80 -2.30 10.00
C SER A 770 -27.03 -1.45 9.69
N ASN A 771 -27.94 -1.33 10.66
CA ASN A 771 -29.04 -0.37 10.57
C ASN A 771 -28.50 1.07 10.63
N GLY A 772 -29.15 1.99 9.93
CA GLY A 772 -28.76 3.40 9.87
C GLY A 772 -27.52 3.70 9.02
N THR A 773 -26.82 2.69 8.50
CA THR A 773 -25.76 2.89 7.50
C THR A 773 -26.38 3.08 6.11
N GLY A 774 -25.91 4.11 5.39
CA GLY A 774 -26.41 4.47 4.07
C GLY A 774 -25.70 3.73 2.94
N TYR A 775 -26.47 3.19 2.00
CA TYR A 775 -26.00 2.46 0.83
C TYR A 775 -26.68 2.92 -0.45
N TYR A 776 -25.94 2.94 -1.55
CA TYR A 776 -26.52 2.85 -2.90
C TYR A 776 -26.81 1.39 -3.23
N ILE A 777 -27.86 1.15 -4.02
CA ILE A 777 -28.24 -0.17 -4.51
C ILE A 777 -27.81 -0.27 -5.97
N GLN A 778 -26.81 -1.09 -6.28
CA GLN A 778 -26.39 -1.41 -7.64
C GLN A 778 -27.12 -2.67 -8.11
N VAL A 779 -27.77 -2.60 -9.26
CA VAL A 779 -28.51 -3.67 -9.91
C VAL A 779 -27.76 -4.11 -11.17
N LYS A 780 -27.52 -5.42 -11.31
CA LYS A 780 -27.07 -6.06 -12.55
C LYS A 780 -28.00 -7.20 -12.95
N HIS A 781 -28.27 -7.30 -14.24
CA HIS A 781 -29.03 -8.36 -14.86
C HIS A 781 -28.27 -8.86 -16.10
N ARG A 782 -28.55 -10.09 -16.57
CA ARG A 782 -27.74 -10.74 -17.63
C ARG A 782 -27.72 -10.01 -18.98
N ASN A 783 -28.69 -9.15 -19.24
CA ASN A 783 -28.91 -8.52 -20.55
C ASN A 783 -29.44 -7.08 -20.42
N SER A 784 -29.11 -6.38 -19.32
CA SER A 784 -29.64 -5.03 -19.04
C SER A 784 -28.55 -4.13 -18.48
N ILE A 785 -28.73 -2.82 -18.70
CA ILE A 785 -27.75 -1.82 -18.29
C ILE A 785 -27.60 -1.80 -16.76
N GLU A 786 -26.37 -1.70 -16.29
CA GLU A 786 -26.10 -1.49 -14.87
C GLU A 786 -26.81 -0.24 -14.35
N THR A 787 -27.60 -0.40 -13.28
CA THR A 787 -28.42 0.70 -12.72
C THR A 787 -28.19 0.85 -11.23
N TRP A 788 -28.08 2.10 -10.76
CA TRP A 788 -27.90 2.43 -9.34
C TRP A 788 -29.12 3.16 -8.78
N SER A 789 -29.42 3.00 -7.50
CA SER A 789 -30.41 3.84 -6.81
C SER A 789 -30.03 5.33 -6.91
N SER A 790 -31.00 6.20 -7.09
CA SER A 790 -30.76 7.65 -7.21
C SER A 790 -30.29 8.29 -5.91
N SER A 791 -30.59 7.66 -4.79
CA SER A 791 -30.25 8.14 -3.45
C SER A 791 -29.74 7.01 -2.56
N ILE A 792 -29.11 7.44 -1.47
CA ILE A 792 -28.62 6.58 -0.40
C ILE A 792 -29.80 6.13 0.44
N THR A 793 -29.95 4.81 0.60
CA THR A 793 -31.00 4.18 1.40
C THR A 793 -30.38 3.51 2.64
N THR A 794 -31.15 3.36 3.73
CA THR A 794 -30.67 2.74 4.98
C THR A 794 -31.54 1.56 5.39
N PHE A 795 -30.97 0.58 6.09
CA PHE A 795 -31.76 -0.44 6.80
C PHE A 795 -32.29 0.13 8.12
N SER A 796 -33.54 -0.21 8.43
CA SER A 796 -34.17 0.04 9.73
C SER A 796 -34.79 -1.26 10.23
N THR A 797 -34.51 -1.65 11.48
CA THR A 797 -34.98 -2.93 12.04
C THR A 797 -34.66 -4.14 11.14
N ASN A 798 -33.49 -4.13 10.52
CA ASN A 798 -32.99 -5.11 9.55
C ASN A 798 -33.79 -5.16 8.23
N VAL A 799 -34.60 -4.15 7.91
CA VAL A 799 -35.38 -4.10 6.67
C VAL A 799 -35.07 -2.82 5.89
N MET A 800 -34.90 -2.95 4.58
CA MET A 800 -34.82 -1.86 3.60
C MET A 800 -35.84 -2.15 2.49
N SER A 801 -36.48 -1.10 1.98
CA SER A 801 -37.36 -1.20 0.81
C SER A 801 -36.99 -0.16 -0.23
N TYR A 802 -36.96 -0.55 -1.49
CA TYR A 802 -36.72 0.36 -2.61
C TYR A 802 -37.56 -0.06 -3.82
N ASP A 803 -38.12 0.92 -4.54
CA ASP A 803 -38.96 0.67 -5.73
C ASP A 803 -38.45 1.53 -6.88
N PHE A 804 -37.84 0.88 -7.87
CA PHE A 804 -37.36 1.56 -9.07
C PHE A 804 -38.50 1.98 -10.00
N SER A 805 -39.67 1.32 -9.92
CA SER A 805 -40.70 1.40 -10.97
C SER A 805 -41.55 2.67 -10.96
N THR A 806 -41.43 3.52 -9.94
CA THR A 806 -42.32 4.67 -9.73
C THR A 806 -41.96 5.89 -10.58
N SER A 807 -40.68 6.11 -10.88
CA SER A 807 -40.21 7.22 -11.71
C SER A 807 -38.81 6.93 -12.27
N ALA A 808 -38.46 7.51 -13.43
CA ALA A 808 -37.09 7.41 -13.95
C ALA A 808 -36.05 7.92 -12.92
N SER A 809 -36.41 8.94 -12.13
CA SER A 809 -35.57 9.51 -11.06
C SER A 809 -35.32 8.60 -9.86
N GLN A 810 -35.86 7.37 -9.84
CA GLN A 810 -35.44 6.33 -8.89
C GLN A 810 -34.08 5.72 -9.27
N ALA A 811 -33.64 5.86 -10.52
CA ALA A 811 -32.28 5.53 -10.93
C ALA A 811 -31.37 6.75 -10.89
N TYR A 812 -30.09 6.53 -10.57
CA TYR A 812 -29.07 7.56 -10.67
C TYR A 812 -29.01 8.09 -12.11
N GLY A 813 -28.94 9.42 -12.27
CA GLY A 813 -29.01 10.07 -13.59
C GLY A 813 -30.36 9.96 -14.31
N SER A 814 -31.41 9.45 -13.66
CA SER A 814 -32.70 9.13 -14.29
C SER A 814 -32.61 8.13 -15.47
N ASN A 815 -31.66 7.19 -15.38
CA ASN A 815 -31.31 6.27 -16.46
C ASN A 815 -32.28 5.07 -16.61
N MET A 816 -33.56 5.34 -16.87
CA MET A 816 -34.63 4.34 -16.98
C MET A 816 -35.68 4.75 -18.02
N THR A 817 -36.32 3.76 -18.66
CA THR A 817 -37.36 3.97 -19.68
C THR A 817 -38.77 3.76 -19.13
N LEU A 818 -39.77 4.46 -19.66
CA LEU A 818 -41.18 4.22 -19.35
C LEU A 818 -41.72 3.14 -20.31
N LYS A 819 -42.09 1.97 -19.80
CA LYS A 819 -42.72 0.89 -20.57
C LYS A 819 -44.12 0.60 -20.02
N GLY A 820 -45.15 1.01 -20.78
CA GLY A 820 -46.53 0.97 -20.31
C GLY A 820 -46.74 1.95 -19.14
N SER A 821 -47.05 1.42 -17.95
CA SER A 821 -47.32 2.20 -16.73
C SER A 821 -46.17 2.18 -15.70
N VAL A 822 -45.07 1.46 -15.98
CA VAL A 822 -43.94 1.32 -15.05
C VAL A 822 -42.65 1.83 -15.69
N TYR A 823 -41.74 2.33 -14.86
CA TYR A 823 -40.38 2.57 -15.30
C TYR A 823 -39.55 1.29 -15.18
N ALA A 824 -38.81 0.97 -16.24
CA ALA A 824 -37.98 -0.22 -16.37
C ALA A 824 -36.53 0.15 -16.68
N ILE A 825 -35.61 -0.75 -16.32
CA ILE A 825 -34.20 -0.66 -16.68
C ILE A 825 -34.05 -1.04 -18.16
N TYR A 826 -33.28 -0.25 -18.91
CA TYR A 826 -32.99 -0.50 -20.31
C TYR A 826 -32.37 -1.89 -20.52
N SER A 827 -32.92 -2.65 -21.46
CA SER A 827 -32.39 -3.94 -21.88
C SER A 827 -31.48 -3.78 -23.09
N GLY A 828 -30.42 -4.60 -23.19
CA GLY A 828 -29.55 -4.65 -24.36
C GLY A 828 -28.05 -4.52 -24.11
N ASP A 829 -27.59 -4.36 -22.86
CA ASP A 829 -26.16 -4.48 -22.52
C ASP A 829 -25.84 -5.98 -22.31
N ILE A 830 -25.45 -6.66 -23.38
CA ILE A 830 -25.25 -8.11 -23.42
C ILE A 830 -23.83 -8.46 -22.98
N ASN A 831 -22.87 -7.66 -23.40
CA ASN A 831 -21.45 -7.89 -23.10
C ASN A 831 -21.04 -7.36 -21.71
N GLN A 832 -21.92 -6.61 -21.04
CA GLN A 832 -21.76 -6.02 -19.70
C GLN A 832 -20.60 -5.01 -19.61
N ASP A 833 -20.34 -4.27 -20.69
CA ASP A 833 -19.32 -3.21 -20.74
C ASP A 833 -19.83 -1.83 -20.25
N GLY A 834 -21.13 -1.73 -19.97
CA GLY A 834 -21.77 -0.53 -19.44
C GLY A 834 -22.23 0.46 -20.52
N ILE A 835 -22.25 0.07 -21.79
CA ILE A 835 -22.81 0.83 -22.91
C ILE A 835 -23.69 -0.12 -23.73
N ILE A 836 -24.84 0.34 -24.21
CA ILE A 836 -25.63 -0.41 -25.20
C ILE A 836 -25.22 0.08 -26.59
N ASP A 837 -24.47 -0.74 -27.32
CA ASP A 837 -23.96 -0.35 -28.63
C ASP A 837 -23.98 -1.46 -29.70
N VAL A 838 -23.29 -1.20 -30.81
CA VAL A 838 -23.21 -2.13 -31.94
C VAL A 838 -22.53 -3.46 -31.57
N GLY A 839 -21.69 -3.48 -30.53
CA GLY A 839 -21.10 -4.67 -29.97
C GLY A 839 -22.16 -5.62 -29.42
N ASP A 840 -23.11 -5.11 -28.64
CA ASP A 840 -24.25 -5.88 -28.13
C ASP A 840 -25.18 -6.33 -29.25
N LEU A 841 -25.52 -5.41 -30.14
CA LEU A 841 -26.38 -5.69 -31.29
C LEU A 841 -25.84 -6.85 -32.12
N SER A 842 -24.54 -6.85 -32.40
CA SER A 842 -23.90 -7.91 -33.17
C SER A 842 -23.97 -9.29 -32.50
N GLN A 843 -24.01 -9.35 -31.16
CA GLN A 843 -24.17 -10.63 -30.44
C GLN A 843 -25.58 -11.18 -30.62
N VAL A 844 -26.60 -10.33 -30.47
CA VAL A 844 -28.00 -10.72 -30.70
C VAL A 844 -28.24 -11.08 -32.17
N GLU A 845 -27.66 -10.36 -33.13
CA GLU A 845 -27.79 -10.66 -34.57
C GLU A 845 -27.23 -12.03 -34.95
N ASN A 846 -26.06 -12.37 -34.42
CA ASN A 846 -25.44 -13.67 -34.66
C ASN A 846 -26.30 -14.81 -34.10
N ASP A 847 -26.83 -14.64 -32.89
CA ASP A 847 -27.63 -15.66 -32.22
C ASP A 847 -29.04 -15.78 -32.82
N ALA A 848 -29.61 -14.69 -33.33
CA ALA A 848 -30.87 -14.68 -34.07
C ALA A 848 -30.76 -15.40 -35.42
N GLN A 849 -29.62 -15.24 -36.13
CA GLN A 849 -29.39 -15.93 -37.41
C GLN A 849 -29.33 -17.45 -37.28
N ILE A 850 -28.94 -17.97 -36.12
CA ILE A 850 -28.87 -19.41 -35.83
C ILE A 850 -30.05 -19.92 -35.00
N PHE A 851 -31.06 -19.08 -34.74
CA PHE A 851 -32.25 -19.40 -33.94
C PHE A 851 -31.89 -19.98 -32.56
N THR A 852 -31.02 -19.29 -31.84
CA THR A 852 -30.62 -19.69 -30.49
C THR A 852 -31.86 -19.77 -29.59
N PHE A 853 -31.98 -20.88 -28.85
CA PHE A 853 -33.13 -21.19 -28.00
C PHE A 853 -32.71 -21.49 -26.56
N GLY A 854 -33.54 -21.07 -25.60
CA GLY A 854 -33.39 -21.30 -24.17
C GLY A 854 -32.72 -20.15 -23.43
N TYR A 855 -32.22 -20.42 -22.22
CA TYR A 855 -31.69 -19.39 -21.31
C TYR A 855 -30.37 -18.78 -21.83
N SER A 856 -30.49 -17.72 -22.63
CA SER A 856 -29.36 -16.98 -23.22
C SER A 856 -29.29 -15.53 -22.70
N ALA A 857 -28.12 -14.90 -22.74
CA ALA A 857 -28.02 -13.45 -22.51
C ALA A 857 -28.58 -12.64 -23.69
N THR A 858 -28.52 -13.20 -24.91
CA THR A 858 -29.03 -12.60 -26.15
C THR A 858 -30.53 -12.73 -26.34
N ASP A 859 -31.22 -13.51 -25.50
CA ASP A 859 -32.67 -13.48 -25.36
C ASP A 859 -33.02 -12.28 -24.47
N VAL A 860 -33.35 -11.17 -25.11
CA VAL A 860 -33.52 -9.84 -24.49
C VAL A 860 -34.96 -9.66 -24.01
N ASN A 861 -35.93 -10.31 -24.66
CA ASN A 861 -37.34 -10.25 -24.31
C ASN A 861 -37.79 -11.36 -23.33
N GLY A 862 -37.00 -12.43 -23.18
CA GLY A 862 -37.22 -13.53 -22.23
C GLY A 862 -38.21 -14.60 -22.69
N ASP A 863 -38.49 -14.72 -24.00
CA ASP A 863 -39.45 -15.67 -24.57
C ASP A 863 -38.84 -17.01 -24.99
N ASP A 864 -37.58 -17.24 -24.61
CA ASP A 864 -36.73 -18.40 -24.95
C ASP A 864 -36.28 -18.47 -26.42
N PHE A 865 -36.60 -17.50 -27.28
CA PHE A 865 -36.15 -17.45 -28.67
C PHE A 865 -35.40 -16.15 -28.96
N VAL A 866 -34.16 -16.26 -29.45
CA VAL A 866 -33.44 -15.09 -29.96
C VAL A 866 -33.91 -14.79 -31.39
N ASP A 867 -34.62 -13.69 -31.59
CA ASP A 867 -35.15 -13.30 -32.90
C ASP A 867 -35.17 -11.78 -33.17
N ALA A 868 -35.95 -11.34 -34.16
CA ALA A 868 -36.04 -9.93 -34.56
C ALA A 868 -36.66 -9.03 -33.47
N ALA A 869 -37.42 -9.58 -32.52
CA ALA A 869 -37.98 -8.83 -31.40
C ALA A 869 -36.90 -8.43 -30.40
N ASP A 870 -35.90 -9.28 -30.16
CA ASP A 870 -34.74 -8.94 -29.31
C ASP A 870 -33.87 -7.85 -29.96
N LEU A 871 -33.61 -8.02 -31.26
CA LEU A 871 -32.86 -7.04 -32.06
C LEU A 871 -33.49 -5.66 -31.97
N ALA A 872 -34.81 -5.57 -32.13
CA ALA A 872 -35.52 -4.30 -32.07
C ALA A 872 -35.32 -3.58 -30.73
N ILE A 873 -35.20 -4.31 -29.60
CA ILE A 873 -34.95 -3.69 -28.29
C ILE A 873 -33.53 -3.09 -28.24
N VAL A 874 -32.52 -3.88 -28.63
CA VAL A 874 -31.11 -3.43 -28.59
C VAL A 874 -30.83 -2.31 -29.59
N GLU A 875 -31.40 -2.38 -30.81
CA GLU A 875 -31.27 -1.32 -31.82
C GLU A 875 -31.84 0.02 -31.32
N ASN A 876 -33.06 0.00 -30.76
CA ASN A 876 -33.69 1.21 -30.26
C ASN A 876 -32.86 1.86 -29.14
N ASN A 877 -32.33 1.06 -28.22
CA ASN A 877 -31.51 1.57 -27.12
C ASN A 877 -30.10 1.97 -27.56
N THR A 878 -29.54 1.33 -28.58
CA THR A 878 -28.28 1.76 -29.23
C THR A 878 -28.43 3.14 -29.86
N VAL A 879 -29.54 3.41 -30.55
CA VAL A 879 -29.84 4.72 -31.16
C VAL A 879 -29.99 5.82 -30.10
N LEU A 880 -30.51 5.47 -28.92
CA LEU A 880 -30.63 6.39 -27.79
C LEU A 880 -29.30 6.65 -27.06
N GLY A 881 -28.24 5.89 -27.36
CA GLY A 881 -26.92 6.03 -26.76
C GLY A 881 -26.92 5.76 -25.27
N ILE A 882 -27.61 4.70 -24.83
CA ILE A 882 -27.74 4.34 -23.42
C ILE A 882 -26.40 3.85 -22.87
N PHE A 883 -25.98 4.37 -21.72
CA PHE A 883 -24.80 3.92 -20.97
C PHE A 883 -25.09 3.94 -19.46
N ALA A 884 -24.30 3.21 -18.69
CA ALA A 884 -24.45 3.13 -17.24
C ALA A 884 -24.08 4.47 -16.59
N VAL A 885 -24.95 4.96 -15.71
CA VAL A 885 -24.72 6.20 -14.94
C VAL A 885 -24.57 5.84 -13.46
N THR A 886 -23.44 6.23 -12.86
CA THR A 886 -23.08 5.87 -11.48
C THR A 886 -22.78 7.12 -10.62
N PRO A 887 -22.85 7.02 -9.28
CA PRO A 887 -22.67 8.16 -8.37
C PRO A 887 -21.32 8.85 -8.34
#